data_AF-A0A1Y4LF28-F1
#
_entry.id   AF-A0A1Y4LF28-F1
#
_cell.length_a   1.000
_cell.length_b   1.000
_cell.length_c   1.000
_cell.angle_alpha   90.00
_cell.angle_beta   90.00
_cell.angle_gamma   90.00
#
_symmetry.space_group_name_H-M   'P 1'
#
loop_
_entity.id
_entity.type
_entity.pdbx_description
1 polymer ?
#
loop_
_entity_poly.entity_id
_entity_poly.type
_entity_poly.pdbx_seq_one_letter_code
_entity_poly.pdbx_strand_id
1 'polypeptide(L)'
;MRRSYSMKFIKRLGALFVALCLMATMVPAAFAADAKATGAITLTIGSSTMSVNGTSTTIDAEGSRATLYKGYTMLPLRSVVENMGGTVSWNAANQQITMKYNGSTVSMTLGSKTAYANGVAKSMSVAPFTDNGRTYVWLRSLEFFPGVTVDWRADTRQATVVYPMVAGSTLATQPVQLKITNTSTVAYKEIRFAPAGTEDWGNNILTNELYANSIANVTANFAKVKYDMQLTGVYGYKSYIRNLDFSNAGTYGSLTITSADAATLVLDGVLASGTDSSVLLTVRNNTGNVITSIVYGSAATGAWSDEQLATRYLAAGGYTTMTLPYASAKPYYDFRITYQSGWQVTYTNVNLASSWGTQMVTFNANGQVSYANSSTSTNSGSTEITFKNNYGKTVYELRMALSNTDSAFRNAKNLIDTTKNGDTDKFSIDLTGMRKWYIRAYDKDGDVIESGSVTFSSTSPKTATITLKKSGFALGSSSSSNDGLLISNLTDQDIYGMFVIDPDDKIRDNWDYDDFNDEYDDIGDLDKGEYDLFDLDLYGSKDNELTLVVFTSKKNFVKKDITFNKNISNIGVICITSLSSSSMSVKTYDDGADDLDDDQIVFTVYNADSKYKLRNVYVRDAEDGDADKDDTVNKFDGKKIWSSTDLSSGTGTVALFDYDEWKNDGYYDFLFEYDDYCVTVDNEDLSDYSYFVQFEVDHSSADVDGE
;
A
#
# COMPACT_ATOMS: atom_id res chain seq x y z
N MET A 1 6.34 -55.89 -36.47
CA MET A 1 5.92 -54.47 -36.51
C MET A 1 4.62 -54.29 -35.72
N ARG A 2 4.69 -53.92 -34.44
CA ARG A 2 3.53 -53.43 -33.67
C ARG A 2 4.04 -52.62 -32.48
N ARG A 3 3.44 -51.44 -32.32
CA ARG A 3 3.40 -50.50 -31.16
C ARG A 3 4.11 -49.16 -31.40
N SER A 4 3.34 -48.18 -31.86
CA SER A 4 3.40 -46.80 -31.35
C SER A 4 2.19 -46.01 -31.87
N TYR A 5 1.03 -46.11 -31.19
CA TYR A 5 -0.09 -45.19 -31.45
C TYR A 5 -0.92 -44.86 -30.19
N SER A 6 -0.43 -45.19 -29.00
CA SER A 6 -1.23 -45.09 -27.75
C SER A 6 -0.79 -44.00 -26.78
N MET A 7 0.23 -43.18 -27.09
CA MET A 7 0.73 -42.14 -26.16
C MET A 7 0.33 -40.71 -26.51
N LYS A 8 -0.10 -40.41 -27.75
CA LYS A 8 -0.52 -39.05 -28.12
C LYS A 8 -1.97 -38.72 -27.71
N PHE A 9 -2.81 -39.72 -27.47
CA PHE A 9 -4.22 -39.51 -27.09
C PHE A 9 -4.40 -39.29 -25.57
N ILE A 10 -3.53 -39.89 -24.74
CA ILE A 10 -3.61 -39.77 -23.26
C ILE A 10 -3.12 -38.39 -22.78
N LYS A 11 -2.14 -37.78 -23.46
CA LYS A 11 -1.67 -36.42 -23.12
C LYS A 11 -2.69 -35.32 -23.40
N ARG A 12 -3.62 -35.53 -24.35
CA ARG A 12 -4.68 -34.56 -24.68
C ARG A 12 -5.92 -34.68 -23.78
N LEU A 13 -6.15 -35.85 -23.20
CA LEU A 13 -7.27 -36.08 -22.27
C LEU A 13 -6.95 -35.55 -20.85
N GLY A 14 -5.69 -35.64 -20.41
CA GLY A 14 -5.25 -35.09 -19.12
C GLY A 14 -5.32 -33.56 -19.07
N ALA A 15 -4.94 -32.87 -20.15
CA ALA A 15 -5.06 -31.42 -20.25
C ALA A 15 -6.52 -30.94 -20.25
N LEU A 16 -7.45 -31.73 -20.81
CA LEU A 16 -8.88 -31.41 -20.82
C LEU A 16 -9.52 -31.57 -19.42
N PHE A 17 -9.02 -32.51 -18.60
CA PHE A 17 -9.53 -32.74 -17.24
C PHE A 17 -8.99 -31.70 -16.24
N VAL A 18 -7.74 -31.25 -16.41
CA VAL A 18 -7.17 -30.15 -15.60
C VAL A 18 -7.82 -28.81 -15.95
N ALA A 19 -8.15 -28.55 -17.22
CA ALA A 19 -8.92 -27.38 -17.64
C ALA A 19 -10.38 -27.42 -17.13
N LEU A 20 -11.01 -28.60 -17.05
CA LEU A 20 -12.37 -28.75 -16.51
C LEU A 20 -12.40 -28.59 -14.98
N CYS A 21 -11.36 -29.02 -14.27
CA CYS A 21 -11.22 -28.79 -12.83
C CYS A 21 -10.85 -27.33 -12.47
N LEU A 22 -10.09 -26.63 -13.33
CA LEU A 22 -9.84 -25.18 -13.21
C LEU A 22 -11.09 -24.34 -13.49
N MET A 23 -12.03 -24.83 -14.31
CA MET A 23 -13.34 -24.18 -14.49
C MET A 23 -14.34 -24.49 -13.36
N ALA A 24 -14.04 -25.42 -12.45
CA ALA A 24 -14.89 -25.77 -11.32
C ALA A 24 -14.50 -25.08 -9.99
N THR A 25 -13.41 -24.30 -9.95
CA THR A 25 -13.06 -23.41 -8.83
C THR A 25 -13.46 -21.95 -9.06
N MET A 26 -14.02 -21.61 -10.22
CA MET A 26 -14.85 -20.42 -10.34
C MET A 26 -16.15 -20.71 -9.57
N VAL A 27 -16.10 -20.52 -8.25
CA VAL A 27 -17.31 -20.18 -7.49
C VAL A 27 -18.01 -19.12 -8.34
N PRO A 28 -19.23 -19.37 -8.85
CA PRO A 28 -19.99 -18.29 -9.44
C PRO A 28 -20.00 -17.21 -8.38
N ALA A 29 -19.46 -16.03 -8.69
CA ALA A 29 -19.68 -14.84 -7.89
C ALA A 29 -21.17 -14.88 -7.55
N ALA A 30 -21.49 -15.17 -6.29
CA ALA A 30 -22.86 -15.32 -5.84
C ALA A 30 -23.54 -14.07 -6.37
N PHE A 31 -24.52 -14.24 -7.29
CA PHE A 31 -25.08 -13.15 -8.07
C PHE A 31 -25.25 -11.95 -7.15
N ALA A 32 -24.41 -10.92 -7.35
CA ALA A 32 -24.56 -9.70 -6.59
C ALA A 32 -26.01 -9.29 -6.83
N ALA A 33 -26.78 -9.14 -5.76
CA ALA A 33 -28.15 -8.71 -5.91
C ALA A 33 -28.07 -7.32 -6.54
N ASP A 34 -28.41 -7.21 -7.83
CA ASP A 34 -28.35 -5.96 -8.55
C ASP A 34 -29.36 -4.99 -7.93
N ALA A 35 -28.88 -4.11 -7.04
CA ALA A 35 -29.56 -2.87 -6.79
C ALA A 35 -29.51 -2.10 -8.10
N LYS A 36 -30.67 -1.84 -8.70
CA LYS A 36 -30.76 -0.99 -9.89
C LYS A 36 -30.10 0.34 -9.52
N ALA A 37 -29.02 0.72 -10.22
CA ALA A 37 -28.30 1.96 -9.94
C ALA A 37 -29.21 3.16 -10.24
N THR A 38 -29.97 3.60 -9.24
CA THR A 38 -30.86 4.75 -9.31
C THR A 38 -30.28 5.88 -8.47
N GLY A 39 -30.35 7.10 -9.00
CA GLY A 39 -30.11 8.32 -8.24
C GLY A 39 -31.41 8.89 -7.69
N ALA A 40 -31.29 9.74 -6.67
CA ALA A 40 -32.40 10.42 -6.03
C ALA A 40 -32.12 11.93 -5.87
N ILE A 41 -33.05 12.77 -6.30
CA ILE A 41 -33.04 14.20 -6.00
C ILE A 41 -34.25 14.52 -5.11
N THR A 42 -34.00 14.95 -3.87
CA THR A 42 -35.05 15.34 -2.93
C THR A 42 -35.16 16.86 -2.85
N LEU A 43 -36.38 17.37 -3.04
CA LEU A 43 -36.73 18.78 -3.07
C LEU A 43 -37.74 19.08 -1.97
N THR A 44 -37.49 20.09 -1.15
CA THR A 44 -38.47 20.56 -0.15
C THR A 44 -39.15 21.83 -0.65
N ILE A 45 -40.49 21.88 -0.62
CA ILE A 45 -41.22 23.07 -1.08
C ILE A 45 -40.84 24.29 -0.24
N GLY A 46 -40.52 25.37 -0.94
CA GLY A 46 -40.04 26.61 -0.37
C GLY A 46 -38.53 26.61 -0.13
N SER A 47 -37.78 25.52 -0.33
CA SER A 47 -36.31 25.55 -0.21
C SER A 47 -35.65 26.07 -1.50
N SER A 48 -34.53 26.80 -1.35
CA SER A 48 -33.62 27.15 -2.45
C SER A 48 -32.53 26.10 -2.69
N THR A 49 -32.52 25.04 -1.87
CA THR A 49 -31.61 23.90 -1.98
C THR A 49 -32.39 22.61 -2.25
N MET A 50 -31.70 21.66 -2.86
CA MET A 50 -32.12 20.28 -3.07
C MET A 50 -31.04 19.34 -2.55
N SER A 51 -31.40 18.10 -2.24
CA SER A 51 -30.43 17.04 -1.97
C SER A 51 -30.27 16.21 -3.23
N VAL A 52 -29.08 16.19 -3.81
CA VAL A 52 -28.71 15.32 -4.91
C VAL A 52 -27.95 14.14 -4.32
N ASN A 53 -28.56 12.96 -4.35
CA ASN A 53 -27.97 11.73 -3.84
C ASN A 53 -27.44 11.85 -2.41
N GLY A 54 -28.11 12.64 -1.57
CA GLY A 54 -27.73 12.90 -0.17
C GLY A 54 -26.84 14.14 0.06
N THR A 55 -26.33 14.76 -1.01
CA THR A 55 -25.51 15.98 -0.94
C THR A 55 -26.37 17.21 -1.18
N SER A 56 -26.26 18.21 -0.31
CA SER A 56 -27.01 19.47 -0.45
C SER A 56 -26.43 20.33 -1.57
N THR A 57 -27.27 20.77 -2.50
CA THR A 57 -26.92 21.60 -3.66
C THR A 57 -27.97 22.70 -3.84
N THR A 58 -27.57 23.87 -4.32
CA THR A 58 -28.53 24.95 -4.66
C THR A 58 -29.29 24.64 -5.95
N ILE A 59 -30.53 25.09 -6.04
CA ILE A 59 -31.35 24.94 -7.26
C ILE A 59 -30.76 25.78 -8.40
N ASP A 60 -30.32 27.00 -8.09
CA ASP A 60 -29.47 27.84 -8.95
C ASP A 60 -28.73 28.89 -8.08
N ALA A 61 -27.86 29.68 -8.72
CA ALA A 61 -27.06 30.71 -8.05
C ALA A 61 -27.92 31.87 -7.50
N GLU A 62 -29.11 32.06 -8.05
CA GLU A 62 -30.02 33.17 -7.77
C GLU A 62 -31.03 32.83 -6.66
N GLY A 63 -30.96 31.63 -6.10
CA GLY A 63 -31.78 31.22 -4.97
C GLY A 63 -33.24 30.91 -5.34
N SER A 64 -33.49 30.48 -6.58
CA SER A 64 -34.80 29.99 -7.00
C SER A 64 -35.31 28.89 -6.06
N ARG A 65 -36.62 28.86 -5.81
CA ARG A 65 -37.23 27.95 -4.84
C ARG A 65 -38.19 26.98 -5.50
N ALA A 66 -38.19 25.73 -5.05
CA ALA A 66 -39.24 24.78 -5.40
C ALA A 66 -40.59 25.31 -4.89
N THR A 67 -41.47 25.72 -5.80
CA THR A 67 -42.66 26.51 -5.46
C THR A 67 -43.92 25.77 -5.84
N LEU A 68 -44.96 25.87 -5.00
CA LEU A 68 -46.28 25.37 -5.35
C LEU A 68 -47.02 26.42 -6.16
N TYR A 69 -47.33 26.11 -7.42
CA TYR A 69 -48.12 26.97 -8.30
C TYR A 69 -49.35 26.21 -8.80
N LYS A 70 -50.54 26.70 -8.45
CA LYS A 70 -51.84 26.06 -8.78
C LYS A 70 -51.91 24.57 -8.36
N GLY A 71 -51.30 24.24 -7.21
CA GLY A 71 -51.27 22.87 -6.69
C GLY A 71 -50.19 21.97 -7.29
N TYR A 72 -49.30 22.49 -8.15
CA TYR A 72 -48.22 21.73 -8.78
C TYR A 72 -46.85 22.27 -8.37
N THR A 73 -45.89 21.38 -8.15
CA THR A 73 -44.50 21.73 -7.87
C THR A 73 -43.82 22.24 -9.14
N MET A 74 -43.34 23.48 -9.07
CA MET A 74 -42.68 24.20 -10.15
C MET A 74 -41.31 24.69 -9.71
N LEU A 75 -40.30 24.54 -10.58
CA LEU A 75 -38.94 25.04 -10.36
C LEU A 75 -38.17 25.13 -11.69
N PRO A 76 -37.05 25.86 -11.74
CA PRO A 76 -36.08 25.73 -12.81
C PRO A 76 -35.48 24.32 -12.82
N LEU A 77 -35.74 23.55 -13.88
CA LEU A 77 -35.32 22.14 -13.95
C LEU A 77 -33.88 21.93 -14.41
N ARG A 78 -33.14 22.98 -14.77
CA ARG A 78 -31.76 22.85 -15.29
C ARG A 78 -30.88 22.05 -14.33
N SER A 79 -30.76 22.52 -13.09
CA SER A 79 -29.92 21.86 -12.08
C SER A 79 -30.37 20.42 -11.80
N VAL A 80 -31.68 20.16 -11.79
CA VAL A 80 -32.22 18.80 -11.61
C VAL A 80 -31.78 17.88 -12.76
N VAL A 81 -31.99 18.30 -14.00
CA VAL A 81 -31.66 17.50 -15.21
C VAL A 81 -30.15 17.34 -15.38
N GLU A 82 -29.34 18.37 -15.09
CA GLU A 82 -27.89 18.29 -15.15
C GLU A 82 -27.33 17.32 -14.11
N ASN A 83 -27.87 17.31 -12.89
CA ASN A 83 -27.50 16.32 -11.86
C ASN A 83 -27.98 14.90 -12.18
N MET A 84 -28.98 14.75 -13.05
CA MET A 84 -29.35 13.47 -13.64
C MET A 84 -28.37 13.01 -14.74
N GLY A 85 -27.41 13.84 -15.15
CA GLY A 85 -26.52 13.59 -16.30
C GLY A 85 -27.12 14.01 -17.65
N GLY A 86 -28.16 14.84 -17.62
CA GLY A 86 -28.80 15.40 -18.81
C GLY A 86 -28.32 16.81 -19.15
N THR A 87 -28.96 17.41 -20.16
CA THR A 87 -28.73 18.81 -20.56
C THR A 87 -30.04 19.54 -20.75
N VAL A 88 -30.05 20.85 -20.50
CA VAL A 88 -31.21 21.72 -20.72
C VAL A 88 -30.82 22.92 -21.56
N SER A 89 -31.51 23.10 -22.70
CA SER A 89 -31.35 24.27 -23.56
C SER A 89 -32.63 25.10 -23.64
N TRP A 90 -32.44 26.40 -23.85
CA TRP A 90 -33.51 27.38 -24.02
C TRP A 90 -33.38 28.03 -25.40
N ASN A 91 -34.44 27.99 -26.19
CA ASN A 91 -34.56 28.74 -27.43
C ASN A 91 -35.50 29.93 -27.22
N ALA A 92 -34.94 31.13 -27.18
CA ALA A 92 -35.70 32.35 -26.93
C ALA A 92 -36.66 32.71 -28.08
N ALA A 93 -36.27 32.48 -29.34
CA ALA A 93 -37.10 32.80 -30.51
C ALA A 93 -38.39 31.97 -30.53
N ASN A 94 -38.29 30.71 -30.13
CA ASN A 94 -39.42 29.77 -30.12
C ASN A 94 -40.05 29.60 -28.72
N GLN A 95 -39.56 30.33 -27.72
CA GLN A 95 -39.91 30.17 -26.30
C GLN A 95 -39.93 28.70 -25.84
N GLN A 96 -38.93 27.94 -26.27
CA GLN A 96 -38.91 26.48 -26.15
C GLN A 96 -37.82 26.02 -25.18
N ILE A 97 -38.22 25.18 -24.23
CA ILE A 97 -37.34 24.41 -23.35
C ILE A 97 -37.08 23.06 -24.03
N THR A 98 -35.82 22.64 -24.14
CA THR A 98 -35.45 21.28 -24.57
C THR A 98 -34.57 20.64 -23.49
N MET A 99 -35.00 19.50 -22.98
CA MET A 99 -34.27 18.70 -22.00
C MET A 99 -33.86 17.39 -22.66
N LYS A 100 -32.62 16.97 -22.47
CA LYS A 100 -32.10 15.68 -22.97
C LYS A 100 -31.53 14.88 -21.81
N TYR A 101 -31.87 13.61 -21.75
CA TYR A 101 -31.35 12.70 -20.73
C TYR A 101 -31.50 11.25 -21.23
N ASN A 102 -30.44 10.46 -21.04
CA ASN A 102 -30.39 9.03 -21.39
C ASN A 102 -30.92 8.72 -22.82
N GLY A 103 -30.42 9.44 -23.83
CA GLY A 103 -30.83 9.29 -25.23
C GLY A 103 -32.26 9.77 -25.56
N SER A 104 -33.04 10.22 -24.58
CA SER A 104 -34.39 10.76 -24.77
C SER A 104 -34.38 12.28 -24.78
N THR A 105 -35.32 12.87 -25.52
CA THR A 105 -35.52 14.32 -25.63
C THR A 105 -36.94 14.70 -25.24
N VAL A 106 -37.09 15.64 -24.31
CA VAL A 106 -38.37 16.24 -23.91
C VAL A 106 -38.34 17.72 -24.26
N SER A 107 -39.27 18.19 -25.09
CA SER A 107 -39.43 19.61 -25.42
C SER A 107 -40.76 20.17 -24.95
N MET A 108 -40.74 21.42 -24.51
CA MET A 108 -41.90 22.15 -23.97
C MET A 108 -41.87 23.59 -24.45
N THR A 109 -43.03 24.20 -24.64
CA THR A 109 -43.15 25.61 -25.02
C THR A 109 -43.78 26.40 -23.87
N LEU A 110 -43.25 27.60 -23.63
CA LEU A 110 -43.79 28.51 -22.61
C LEU A 110 -45.29 28.74 -22.81
N GLY A 111 -46.08 28.68 -21.73
CA GLY A 111 -47.53 28.85 -21.78
C GLY A 111 -48.33 27.68 -22.39
N SER A 112 -47.67 26.65 -22.95
CA SER A 112 -48.34 25.46 -23.48
C SER A 112 -48.43 24.35 -22.43
N LYS A 113 -49.58 23.67 -22.37
CA LYS A 113 -49.77 22.43 -21.60
C LYS A 113 -49.36 21.17 -22.36
N THR A 114 -48.88 21.30 -23.60
CA THR A 114 -48.43 20.17 -24.40
C THR A 114 -46.91 20.14 -24.43
N ALA A 115 -46.33 19.03 -23.98
CA ALA A 115 -44.93 18.69 -24.13
C ALA A 115 -44.76 17.64 -25.25
N TYR A 116 -43.54 17.44 -25.74
CA TYR A 116 -43.21 16.38 -26.69
C TYR A 116 -42.05 15.55 -26.16
N ALA A 117 -42.28 14.26 -25.92
CA ALA A 117 -41.25 13.29 -25.53
C ALA A 117 -40.89 12.44 -26.76
N ASN A 118 -39.66 12.56 -27.25
CA ASN A 118 -39.18 11.92 -28.49
C ASN A 118 -40.13 12.17 -29.68
N GLY A 119 -40.66 13.39 -29.78
CA GLY A 119 -41.62 13.78 -30.82
C GLY A 119 -43.09 13.41 -30.54
N VAL A 120 -43.38 12.65 -29.49
CA VAL A 120 -44.75 12.23 -29.12
C VAL A 120 -45.36 13.22 -28.14
N ALA A 121 -46.55 13.73 -28.43
CA ALA A 121 -47.25 14.67 -27.56
C ALA A 121 -47.61 14.06 -26.19
N LYS A 122 -47.36 14.81 -25.12
CA LYS A 122 -47.67 14.49 -23.73
C LYS A 122 -48.40 15.68 -23.09
N SER A 123 -49.48 15.41 -22.36
CA SER A 123 -50.23 16.45 -21.66
C SER A 123 -49.60 16.77 -20.31
N MET A 124 -49.52 18.05 -19.97
CA MET A 124 -49.12 18.57 -18.66
C MET A 124 -50.30 19.22 -17.95
N SER A 125 -50.37 19.07 -16.64
CA SER A 125 -51.43 19.67 -15.85
C SER A 125 -51.29 21.20 -15.72
N VAL A 126 -50.05 21.68 -15.79
CA VAL A 126 -49.69 23.11 -15.72
C VAL A 126 -48.62 23.43 -16.77
N ALA A 127 -48.74 24.61 -17.38
CA ALA A 127 -47.80 25.06 -18.40
C ALA A 127 -46.54 25.67 -17.74
N PRO A 128 -45.37 25.57 -18.40
CA PRO A 128 -44.19 26.34 -18.01
C PRO A 128 -44.48 27.84 -18.02
N PHE A 129 -43.90 28.58 -17.07
CA PHE A 129 -43.99 30.03 -17.01
C PHE A 129 -42.64 30.65 -16.65
N THR A 130 -42.49 31.95 -16.88
CA THR A 130 -41.31 32.71 -16.46
C THR A 130 -41.63 33.58 -15.26
N ASP A 131 -40.75 33.59 -14.28
CA ASP A 131 -40.78 34.50 -13.14
C ASP A 131 -39.36 34.95 -12.79
N ASN A 132 -39.16 36.26 -12.60
CA ASN A 132 -37.84 36.89 -12.36
C ASN A 132 -36.72 36.40 -13.30
N GLY A 133 -37.02 36.29 -14.60
CA GLY A 133 -36.05 35.85 -15.61
C GLY A 133 -35.71 34.35 -15.59
N ARG A 134 -36.42 33.54 -14.77
CA ARG A 134 -36.26 32.09 -14.66
C ARG A 134 -37.47 31.37 -15.22
N THR A 135 -37.24 30.27 -15.93
CA THR A 135 -38.33 29.43 -16.45
C THR A 135 -38.65 28.35 -15.44
N TYR A 136 -39.85 28.40 -14.89
CA TYR A 136 -40.42 27.42 -13.99
C TYR A 136 -41.16 26.35 -14.78
N VAL A 137 -40.76 25.10 -14.57
CA VAL A 137 -41.32 23.94 -15.27
C VAL A 137 -41.90 22.98 -14.23
N TRP A 138 -42.95 22.26 -14.63
CA TRP A 138 -43.60 21.28 -13.78
C TRP A 138 -42.66 20.11 -13.49
N LEU A 139 -42.37 19.85 -12.21
CA LEU A 139 -41.40 18.82 -11.80
C LEU A 139 -41.74 17.44 -12.38
N ARG A 140 -43.03 17.06 -12.38
CA ARG A 140 -43.47 15.75 -12.87
C ARG A 140 -43.31 15.58 -14.39
N SER A 141 -43.01 16.65 -15.14
CA SER A 141 -42.62 16.49 -16.56
C SER A 141 -41.34 15.66 -16.74
N LEU A 142 -40.54 15.48 -15.68
CA LEU A 142 -39.39 14.56 -15.68
C LEU A 142 -39.79 13.10 -15.88
N GLU A 143 -41.01 12.68 -15.49
CA GLU A 143 -41.52 11.32 -15.75
C GLU A 143 -41.74 11.03 -17.25
N PHE A 144 -41.61 12.05 -18.11
CA PHE A 144 -41.59 11.84 -19.56
C PHE A 144 -40.28 11.21 -20.04
N PHE A 145 -39.23 11.19 -19.20
CA PHE A 145 -38.04 10.40 -19.43
C PHE A 145 -38.24 8.94 -18.99
N PRO A 146 -37.78 7.94 -19.77
CA PRO A 146 -37.89 6.54 -19.40
C PRO A 146 -37.23 6.24 -18.04
N GLY A 147 -37.98 5.60 -17.14
CA GLY A 147 -37.48 5.12 -15.84
C GLY A 147 -37.40 6.18 -14.75
N VAL A 148 -37.71 7.45 -15.05
CA VAL A 148 -37.76 8.52 -14.04
C VAL A 148 -39.12 8.54 -13.35
N THR A 149 -39.13 8.64 -12.03
CA THR A 149 -40.36 8.72 -11.22
C THR A 149 -40.30 9.92 -10.27
N VAL A 150 -41.46 10.52 -9.97
CA VAL A 150 -41.56 11.65 -9.04
C VAL A 150 -42.61 11.38 -7.97
N ASP A 151 -42.11 11.04 -6.77
CA ASP A 151 -42.93 10.80 -5.59
C ASP A 151 -43.12 12.08 -4.77
N TRP A 152 -44.26 12.16 -4.08
CA TRP A 152 -44.62 13.28 -3.23
C TRP A 152 -44.95 12.81 -1.82
N ARG A 153 -44.24 13.38 -0.85
CA ARG A 153 -44.44 13.18 0.58
C ARG A 153 -45.09 14.41 1.20
N ALA A 154 -46.38 14.28 1.52
CA ALA A 154 -47.19 15.39 2.02
C ALA A 154 -46.83 15.80 3.46
N ASP A 155 -46.42 14.83 4.28
CA ASP A 155 -45.97 14.99 5.67
C ASP A 155 -44.73 15.90 5.77
N THR A 156 -43.76 15.71 4.87
CA THR A 156 -42.50 16.48 4.86
C THR A 156 -42.49 17.59 3.80
N ARG A 157 -43.55 17.72 2.99
CA ARG A 157 -43.63 18.61 1.83
C ARG A 157 -42.45 18.43 0.87
N GLN A 158 -42.06 17.17 0.65
CA GLN A 158 -40.93 16.79 -0.18
C GLN A 158 -41.36 16.11 -1.47
N ALA A 159 -40.73 16.50 -2.57
CA ALA A 159 -40.79 15.77 -3.83
C ALA A 159 -39.47 15.03 -4.03
N THR A 160 -39.53 13.74 -4.37
CA THR A 160 -38.36 12.91 -4.62
C THR A 160 -38.38 12.46 -6.07
N VAL A 161 -37.36 12.85 -6.83
CA VAL A 161 -37.13 12.39 -8.20
C VAL A 161 -36.19 11.21 -8.15
N VAL A 162 -36.64 10.04 -8.60
CA VAL A 162 -35.78 8.85 -8.74
C VAL A 162 -35.51 8.63 -10.22
N TYR A 163 -34.24 8.45 -10.59
CA TYR A 163 -33.83 8.36 -12.00
C TYR A 163 -32.78 7.27 -12.22
N PRO A 164 -32.78 6.58 -13.38
CA PRO A 164 -31.71 5.65 -13.74
C PRO A 164 -30.35 6.35 -13.84
N MET A 165 -29.29 5.74 -13.33
CA MET A 165 -27.95 6.27 -13.60
C MET A 165 -27.52 5.91 -15.03
N VAL A 166 -26.96 6.88 -15.76
CA VAL A 166 -26.40 6.66 -17.11
C VAL A 166 -25.02 6.03 -17.00
N ALA A 167 -24.68 5.05 -17.85
CA ALA A 167 -23.35 4.46 -17.89
C ALA A 167 -22.29 5.53 -18.17
N GLY A 168 -21.29 5.65 -17.29
CA GLY A 168 -20.29 6.72 -17.32
C GLY A 168 -20.67 7.99 -16.54
N SER A 169 -21.79 8.01 -15.80
CA SER A 169 -21.98 8.99 -14.72
C SER A 169 -20.93 8.76 -13.62
N THR A 170 -20.59 9.78 -12.84
CA THR A 170 -19.62 9.70 -11.73
C THR A 170 -20.05 8.78 -10.57
N LEU A 171 -21.15 8.04 -10.72
CA LEU A 171 -21.82 7.26 -9.69
C LEU A 171 -22.04 5.81 -10.14
N ALA A 172 -21.05 5.20 -10.82
CA ALA A 172 -21.05 3.76 -11.03
C ALA A 172 -21.16 3.04 -9.68
N THR A 173 -22.07 2.06 -9.59
CA THR A 173 -22.14 1.19 -8.41
C THR A 173 -20.96 0.23 -8.42
N GLN A 174 -20.31 0.07 -7.27
CA GLN A 174 -19.22 -0.88 -7.09
C GLN A 174 -19.61 -1.90 -6.00
N PRO A 175 -19.11 -3.15 -6.10
CA PRO A 175 -19.33 -4.13 -5.05
C PRO A 175 -18.58 -3.71 -3.78
N VAL A 176 -19.31 -3.59 -2.67
CA VAL A 176 -18.75 -3.37 -1.34
C VAL A 176 -19.00 -4.63 -0.51
N GLN A 177 -17.95 -5.17 0.10
CA GLN A 177 -18.07 -6.24 1.07
C GLN A 177 -18.30 -5.63 2.46
N LEU A 178 -19.49 -5.88 3.01
CA LEU A 178 -19.92 -5.37 4.30
C LEU A 178 -19.88 -6.47 5.35
N LYS A 179 -19.15 -6.22 6.43
CA LYS A 179 -19.30 -6.95 7.69
C LYS A 179 -20.36 -6.28 8.55
N ILE A 180 -21.52 -6.92 8.67
CA ILE A 180 -22.65 -6.43 9.45
C ILE A 180 -22.63 -7.10 10.81
N THR A 181 -22.40 -6.34 11.87
CA THR A 181 -22.44 -6.81 13.26
C THR A 181 -23.75 -6.35 13.91
N ASN A 182 -24.50 -7.29 14.46
CA ASN A 182 -25.71 -6.97 15.20
C ASN A 182 -25.45 -7.09 16.71
N THR A 183 -25.27 -5.96 17.39
CA THR A 183 -25.13 -5.91 18.86
C THR A 183 -26.45 -5.57 19.55
N SER A 184 -27.52 -5.34 18.78
CA SER A 184 -28.86 -5.13 19.31
C SER A 184 -29.46 -6.42 19.88
N THR A 185 -30.56 -6.29 20.63
CA THR A 185 -31.32 -7.43 21.18
C THR A 185 -32.26 -8.07 20.17
N VAL A 186 -32.32 -7.55 18.94
CA VAL A 186 -33.25 -7.93 17.90
C VAL A 186 -32.58 -8.82 16.87
N ALA A 187 -33.26 -9.89 16.43
CA ALA A 187 -32.87 -10.64 15.23
C ALA A 187 -33.54 -10.07 13.97
N TYR A 188 -32.78 -9.95 12.88
CA TYR A 188 -33.25 -9.41 11.60
C TYR A 188 -33.24 -10.48 10.51
N LYS A 189 -34.32 -10.57 9.72
CA LYS A 189 -34.43 -11.50 8.58
C LYS A 189 -34.18 -10.83 7.24
N GLU A 190 -34.33 -9.51 7.16
CA GLU A 190 -34.02 -8.75 5.95
C GLU A 190 -33.32 -7.44 6.27
N ILE A 191 -32.33 -7.10 5.45
CA ILE A 191 -31.70 -5.78 5.38
C ILE A 191 -31.76 -5.33 3.93
N ARG A 192 -32.31 -4.13 3.69
CA ARG A 192 -32.44 -3.54 2.35
C ARG A 192 -31.90 -2.12 2.37
N PHE A 193 -31.36 -1.68 1.25
CA PHE A 193 -30.86 -0.32 1.06
C PHE A 193 -31.63 0.37 -0.07
N ALA A 194 -31.79 1.68 0.06
CA ALA A 194 -32.35 2.55 -0.97
C ALA A 194 -31.55 3.87 -0.97
N PRO A 195 -31.38 4.55 -2.11
CA PRO A 195 -30.81 5.90 -2.12
C PRO A 195 -31.52 6.79 -1.09
N ALA A 196 -30.77 7.61 -0.34
CA ALA A 196 -31.31 8.37 0.78
C ALA A 196 -32.52 9.21 0.37
N GLY A 197 -33.61 9.11 1.14
CA GLY A 197 -34.87 9.82 0.86
C GLY A 197 -35.83 9.12 -0.12
N THR A 198 -35.50 7.90 -0.57
CA THR A 198 -36.37 7.08 -1.42
C THR A 198 -37.01 5.91 -0.67
N GLU A 199 -38.09 5.34 -1.23
CA GLU A 199 -38.68 4.07 -0.81
C GLU A 199 -38.44 2.94 -1.82
N ASP A 200 -37.52 3.15 -2.78
CA ASP A 200 -37.10 2.16 -3.77
C ASP A 200 -36.12 1.17 -3.13
N TRP A 201 -36.64 0.39 -2.18
CA TRP A 201 -35.86 -0.60 -1.43
C TRP A 201 -35.37 -1.69 -2.37
N GLY A 202 -34.05 -1.80 -2.49
CA GLY A 202 -33.40 -2.86 -3.22
C GLY A 202 -33.66 -4.25 -2.63
N ASN A 203 -32.98 -5.24 -3.19
CA ASN A 203 -33.06 -6.61 -2.74
C ASN A 203 -32.58 -6.77 -1.30
N ASN A 204 -33.08 -7.81 -0.61
CA ASN A 204 -32.53 -8.22 0.67
C ASN A 204 -31.07 -8.65 0.48
N ILE A 205 -30.15 -8.09 1.26
CA ILE A 205 -28.72 -8.43 1.19
C ILE A 205 -28.33 -9.57 2.13
N LEU A 206 -29.21 -9.94 3.08
CA LEU A 206 -28.97 -11.07 3.96
C LEU A 206 -29.29 -12.40 3.25
N THR A 207 -28.38 -13.36 3.38
CA THR A 207 -28.59 -14.75 2.93
C THR A 207 -29.23 -15.63 4.01
N ASN A 208 -29.00 -15.29 5.29
CA ASN A 208 -29.55 -15.95 6.47
C ASN A 208 -30.02 -14.91 7.49
N GLU A 209 -30.84 -15.33 8.45
CA GLU A 209 -31.23 -14.46 9.57
C GLU A 209 -29.98 -13.99 10.35
N LEU A 210 -29.91 -12.69 10.62
CA LEU A 210 -28.89 -12.06 11.44
C LEU A 210 -29.38 -12.02 12.89
N TYR A 211 -28.99 -13.02 13.68
CA TYR A 211 -29.33 -13.13 15.10
C TYR A 211 -28.70 -11.99 15.93
N ALA A 212 -29.24 -11.77 17.13
CA ALA A 212 -28.62 -10.87 18.11
C ALA A 212 -27.21 -11.36 18.48
N ASN A 213 -26.28 -10.42 18.64
CA ASN A 213 -24.85 -10.68 18.91
C ASN A 213 -24.16 -11.57 17.86
N SER A 214 -24.61 -11.49 16.60
CA SER A 214 -24.03 -12.25 15.50
C SER A 214 -23.56 -11.35 14.36
N ILE A 215 -22.88 -11.95 13.38
CA ILE A 215 -22.25 -11.27 12.25
C ILE A 215 -22.76 -11.87 10.95
N ALA A 216 -23.01 -11.03 9.95
CA ALA A 216 -23.18 -11.42 8.56
C ALA A 216 -22.13 -10.73 7.69
N ASN A 217 -21.51 -11.48 6.78
CA ASN A 217 -20.66 -10.94 5.72
C ASN A 217 -21.45 -10.97 4.41
N VAL A 218 -21.62 -9.82 3.78
CA VAL A 218 -22.44 -9.67 2.58
C VAL A 218 -21.71 -8.83 1.55
N THR A 219 -21.97 -9.06 0.26
CA THR A 219 -21.49 -8.20 -0.82
C THR A 219 -22.70 -7.54 -1.46
N ALA A 220 -22.70 -6.21 -1.54
CA ALA A 220 -23.77 -5.45 -2.17
C ALA A 220 -23.18 -4.30 -2.99
N ASN A 221 -23.84 -3.96 -4.09
CA ASN A 221 -23.42 -2.90 -4.99
C ASN A 221 -23.91 -1.55 -4.49
N PHE A 222 -23.00 -0.62 -4.22
CA PHE A 222 -23.33 0.75 -3.79
C PHE A 222 -22.70 1.76 -4.74
N ALA A 223 -23.44 2.81 -5.04
CA ALA A 223 -22.87 4.03 -5.63
C ALA A 223 -22.25 4.89 -4.52
N LYS A 224 -21.35 5.79 -4.89
CA LYS A 224 -20.72 6.74 -3.95
C LYS A 224 -21.68 7.86 -3.53
N VAL A 225 -22.73 7.51 -2.79
CA VAL A 225 -23.84 8.39 -2.40
C VAL A 225 -24.37 8.04 -1.00
N LYS A 226 -25.31 8.82 -0.45
CA LYS A 226 -25.99 8.43 0.79
C LYS A 226 -27.12 7.43 0.54
N TYR A 227 -27.28 6.49 1.46
CA TYR A 227 -28.34 5.49 1.47
C TYR A 227 -29.16 5.54 2.75
N ASP A 228 -30.44 5.16 2.64
CA ASP A 228 -31.25 4.73 3.77
C ASP A 228 -31.24 3.19 3.84
N MET A 229 -31.35 2.65 5.05
CA MET A 229 -31.41 1.22 5.32
C MET A 229 -32.72 0.86 6.02
N GLN A 230 -33.37 -0.20 5.53
CA GLN A 230 -34.54 -0.83 6.16
C GLN A 230 -34.12 -2.14 6.81
N LEU A 231 -34.44 -2.27 8.09
CA LEU A 231 -34.27 -3.47 8.89
C LEU A 231 -35.64 -4.12 9.09
N THR A 232 -35.79 -5.41 8.75
CA THR A 232 -37.02 -6.17 9.06
C THR A 232 -36.71 -7.23 10.09
N GLY A 233 -37.29 -7.10 11.29
CA GLY A 233 -37.17 -8.09 12.35
C GLY A 233 -37.82 -9.42 11.99
N VAL A 234 -37.43 -10.52 12.65
CA VAL A 234 -38.00 -11.86 12.41
C VAL A 234 -39.53 -11.85 12.52
N TYR A 235 -40.07 -11.09 13.48
CA TYR A 235 -41.52 -10.91 13.71
C TYR A 235 -42.20 -9.88 12.79
N GLY A 236 -41.49 -9.31 11.81
CA GLY A 236 -42.07 -8.48 10.75
C GLY A 236 -42.15 -6.98 11.03
N TYR A 237 -41.69 -6.50 12.19
CA TYR A 237 -41.55 -5.06 12.42
C TYR A 237 -40.43 -4.49 11.55
N LYS A 238 -40.64 -3.27 11.06
CA LYS A 238 -39.68 -2.54 10.22
C LYS A 238 -39.11 -1.36 10.96
N SER A 239 -37.81 -1.16 10.81
CA SER A 239 -37.09 -0.02 11.34
C SER A 239 -36.18 0.57 10.26
N TYR A 240 -35.83 1.84 10.41
CA TYR A 240 -35.18 2.61 9.35
C TYR A 240 -34.00 3.37 9.91
N ILE A 241 -32.85 3.22 9.27
CA ILE A 241 -31.64 3.99 9.54
C ILE A 241 -31.41 4.89 8.33
N ARG A 242 -31.21 6.18 8.57
CA ARG A 242 -31.24 7.21 7.52
C ARG A 242 -29.86 7.80 7.28
N ASN A 243 -29.62 8.22 6.03
CA ASN A 243 -28.44 9.00 5.63
C ASN A 243 -27.07 8.33 5.91
N LEU A 244 -26.97 7.02 5.72
CA LEU A 244 -25.69 6.31 5.73
C LEU A 244 -24.84 6.77 4.55
N ASP A 245 -23.63 7.28 4.78
CA ASP A 245 -22.83 7.93 3.74
C ASP A 245 -21.86 6.96 3.06
N PHE A 246 -22.17 6.56 1.81
CA PHE A 246 -21.29 5.73 0.99
C PHE A 246 -20.41 6.55 0.02
N SER A 247 -20.34 7.88 0.16
CA SER A 247 -19.58 8.73 -0.78
C SER A 247 -18.08 8.37 -0.87
N ASN A 248 -17.53 7.83 0.21
CA ASN A 248 -16.13 7.37 0.26
C ASN A 248 -15.99 5.84 0.14
N ALA A 249 -17.04 5.12 -0.26
CA ALA A 249 -16.99 3.67 -0.37
C ALA A 249 -15.88 3.23 -1.33
N GLY A 250 -15.00 2.38 -0.85
CA GLY A 250 -14.05 1.55 -1.57
C GLY A 250 -14.57 0.12 -1.63
N THR A 251 -13.70 -0.86 -1.37
CA THR A 251 -14.08 -2.27 -1.52
C THR A 251 -14.71 -2.83 -0.24
N TYR A 252 -14.43 -2.23 0.91
CA TYR A 252 -14.72 -2.84 2.21
C TYR A 252 -15.43 -1.89 3.16
N GLY A 253 -16.35 -2.44 3.96
CA GLY A 253 -17.04 -1.68 4.99
C GLY A 253 -17.49 -2.53 6.17
N SER A 254 -17.78 -1.86 7.28
CA SER A 254 -18.41 -2.48 8.44
C SER A 254 -19.59 -1.66 8.90
N LEU A 255 -20.65 -2.36 9.30
CA LEU A 255 -21.88 -1.76 9.76
C LEU A 255 -22.27 -2.41 11.09
N THR A 256 -22.25 -1.65 12.18
CA THR A 256 -22.65 -2.14 13.49
C THR A 256 -24.03 -1.60 13.85
N ILE A 257 -25.02 -2.50 13.94
CA ILE A 257 -26.38 -2.17 14.35
C ILE A 257 -26.47 -2.30 15.87
N THR A 258 -26.67 -1.17 16.55
CA THR A 258 -26.73 -1.09 18.02
C THR A 258 -28.16 -1.08 18.55
N SER A 259 -29.11 -0.53 17.78
CA SER A 259 -30.54 -0.56 18.08
C SER A 259 -31.36 -0.61 16.78
N ALA A 260 -32.69 -0.59 16.90
CA ALA A 260 -33.60 -0.56 15.76
C ALA A 260 -33.44 0.70 14.87
N ASP A 261 -32.92 1.79 15.45
CA ASP A 261 -32.83 3.13 14.87
C ASP A 261 -31.40 3.69 14.85
N ALA A 262 -30.42 2.94 15.36
CA ALA A 262 -29.02 3.37 15.38
C ALA A 262 -28.09 2.29 14.81
N ALA A 263 -27.20 2.74 13.92
CA ALA A 263 -26.08 1.96 13.42
C ALA A 263 -24.88 2.86 13.13
N THR A 264 -23.70 2.28 13.20
CA THR A 264 -22.44 2.91 12.86
C THR A 264 -21.93 2.29 11.57
N LEU A 265 -21.77 3.10 10.53
CA LEU A 265 -21.14 2.70 9.27
C LEU A 265 -19.70 3.20 9.24
N VAL A 266 -18.78 2.30 8.94
CA VAL A 266 -17.37 2.58 8.70
C VAL A 266 -17.04 2.05 7.31
N LEU A 267 -16.51 2.90 6.44
CA LEU A 267 -16.09 2.54 5.09
C LEU A 267 -14.61 2.77 4.97
N ASP A 268 -13.88 1.72 4.58
CA ASP A 268 -12.42 1.75 4.47
C ASP A 268 -11.75 2.46 5.67
N GLY A 269 -12.29 2.22 6.88
CA GLY A 269 -11.68 2.67 8.16
C GLY A 269 -12.13 4.03 8.66
N VAL A 270 -12.94 4.73 7.89
CA VAL A 270 -13.45 6.07 8.24
C VAL A 270 -14.90 5.96 8.70
N LEU A 271 -15.27 6.58 9.84
CA LEU A 271 -16.69 6.73 10.16
C LEU A 271 -17.38 7.54 9.06
N ALA A 272 -18.44 6.97 8.50
CA ALA A 272 -19.32 7.61 7.54
C ALA A 272 -20.35 8.56 8.21
N SER A 273 -20.00 9.17 9.35
CA SER A 273 -20.81 10.21 9.99
C SER A 273 -20.35 11.56 9.44
N GLY A 274 -21.13 12.16 8.55
CA GLY A 274 -20.78 13.31 7.72
C GLY A 274 -20.44 14.66 8.40
N THR A 275 -19.84 14.67 9.59
CA THR A 275 -19.13 15.82 10.21
C THR A 275 -18.12 15.27 11.22
N ASP A 276 -16.85 15.67 11.07
CA ASP A 276 -15.65 15.24 11.79
C ASP A 276 -15.33 13.74 11.70
N SER A 277 -14.37 13.40 10.83
CA SER A 277 -13.82 12.06 10.65
C SER A 277 -13.25 11.58 11.99
N SER A 278 -13.98 10.76 12.72
CA SER A 278 -13.48 10.01 13.88
C SER A 278 -13.38 8.53 13.52
N VAL A 279 -12.61 7.75 14.26
CA VAL A 279 -12.58 6.29 14.18
C VAL A 279 -12.94 5.71 15.53
N LEU A 280 -13.83 4.72 15.54
CA LEU A 280 -14.20 3.95 16.73
C LEU A 280 -13.26 2.73 16.80
N LEU A 281 -12.39 2.73 17.79
CA LEU A 281 -11.36 1.70 17.99
C LEU A 281 -11.75 0.78 19.15
N THR A 282 -11.81 -0.53 18.93
CA THR A 282 -11.78 -1.52 20.01
C THR A 282 -10.32 -1.72 20.44
N VAL A 283 -10.05 -1.66 21.73
CA VAL A 283 -8.73 -1.93 22.29
C VAL A 283 -8.80 -3.21 23.12
N ARG A 284 -7.91 -4.16 22.83
CA ARG A 284 -7.69 -5.38 23.62
C ARG A 284 -6.42 -5.23 24.44
N ASN A 285 -6.50 -5.59 25.72
CA ASN A 285 -5.35 -5.74 26.57
C ASN A 285 -4.82 -7.18 26.52
N ASN A 286 -3.73 -7.42 25.80
CA ASN A 286 -3.00 -8.70 25.78
C ASN A 286 -1.59 -8.55 26.41
N THR A 287 -1.43 -7.58 27.31
CA THR A 287 -0.15 -7.24 27.93
C THR A 287 0.21 -8.14 29.11
N GLY A 288 -0.73 -8.98 29.57
CA GLY A 288 -0.63 -9.74 30.82
C GLY A 288 -0.79 -8.91 32.09
N ASN A 289 -0.88 -7.57 31.98
CA ASN A 289 -0.97 -6.64 33.11
C ASN A 289 -2.32 -5.91 33.12
N VAL A 290 -2.74 -5.38 34.27
CA VAL A 290 -3.92 -4.50 34.36
C VAL A 290 -3.53 -3.11 33.87
N ILE A 291 -4.25 -2.59 32.87
CA ILE A 291 -4.09 -1.23 32.36
C ILE A 291 -4.99 -0.30 33.15
N THR A 292 -4.43 0.80 33.64
CA THR A 292 -5.14 1.80 34.44
C THR A 292 -5.31 3.14 33.73
N SER A 293 -4.61 3.38 32.63
CA SER A 293 -4.72 4.59 31.82
C SER A 293 -4.31 4.32 30.38
N ILE A 294 -5.04 4.91 29.43
CA ILE A 294 -4.73 4.95 28.01
C ILE A 294 -4.92 6.38 27.52
N VAL A 295 -3.85 6.97 27.00
CA VAL A 295 -3.90 8.24 26.26
C VAL A 295 -3.30 8.04 24.87
N TYR A 296 -3.74 8.81 23.89
CA TYR A 296 -3.19 8.77 22.53
C TYR A 296 -2.70 10.15 22.10
N GLY A 297 -1.74 10.21 21.18
CA GLY A 297 -1.29 11.44 20.54
C GLY A 297 -1.21 11.25 19.03
N SER A 298 -1.49 12.30 18.26
CA SER A 298 -1.10 12.26 16.83
C SER A 298 0.44 12.31 16.78
N ALA A 299 1.03 11.38 16.01
CA ALA A 299 2.49 11.29 15.87
C ALA A 299 3.12 12.62 15.37
N ALA A 300 2.33 13.50 14.75
CA ALA A 300 2.79 14.79 14.21
C ALA A 300 2.74 15.97 15.19
N THR A 301 1.92 15.92 16.25
CA THR A 301 1.68 17.10 17.12
C THR A 301 2.29 16.96 18.52
N GLY A 302 2.64 15.74 18.94
CA GLY A 302 3.25 15.45 20.25
C GLY A 302 2.36 15.73 21.46
N ALA A 303 1.11 16.16 21.24
CA ALA A 303 0.14 16.42 22.30
C ALA A 303 -0.67 15.15 22.61
N TRP A 304 -0.77 14.81 23.90
CA TRP A 304 -1.57 13.68 24.38
C TRP A 304 -3.04 14.07 24.57
N SER A 305 -3.93 13.14 24.27
CA SER A 305 -5.35 13.22 24.50
C SER A 305 -5.66 13.26 26.00
N ASP A 306 -6.91 13.59 26.32
CA ASP A 306 -7.48 13.24 27.61
C ASP A 306 -7.48 11.71 27.81
N GLU A 307 -7.64 11.29 29.06
CA GLU A 307 -7.73 9.89 29.44
C GLU A 307 -8.91 9.17 28.77
N GLN A 308 -8.65 8.00 28.17
CA GLN A 308 -9.63 7.23 27.40
C GLN A 308 -10.31 6.13 28.22
N LEU A 309 -9.62 5.56 29.20
CA LEU A 309 -10.24 4.70 30.21
C LEU A 309 -10.80 5.62 31.28
N ALA A 310 -12.12 5.76 31.39
CA ALA A 310 -12.74 6.52 32.46
C ALA A 310 -12.36 6.00 33.88
N THR A 311 -13.22 6.05 34.90
CA THR A 311 -12.90 5.47 36.23
C THR A 311 -12.81 3.92 36.25
N ARG A 312 -12.51 3.27 35.12
CA ARG A 312 -12.49 1.82 34.90
C ARG A 312 -11.09 1.34 34.55
N TYR A 313 -10.64 0.28 35.22
CA TYR A 313 -9.43 -0.45 34.85
C TYR A 313 -9.72 -1.46 33.74
N LEU A 314 -8.76 -1.67 32.84
CA LEU A 314 -8.83 -2.67 31.79
C LEU A 314 -7.98 -3.89 32.18
N ALA A 315 -8.63 -4.94 32.65
CA ALA A 315 -7.98 -6.18 33.07
C ALA A 315 -7.24 -6.89 31.91
N ALA A 316 -6.25 -7.72 32.24
CA ALA A 316 -5.57 -8.56 31.26
C ALA A 316 -6.58 -9.47 30.52
N GLY A 317 -6.48 -9.53 29.19
CA GLY A 317 -7.43 -10.20 28.31
C GLY A 317 -8.71 -9.43 28.02
N GLY A 318 -8.94 -8.29 28.68
CA GLY A 318 -10.14 -7.47 28.52
C GLY A 318 -10.15 -6.60 27.26
N TYR A 319 -11.32 -6.03 26.96
CA TYR A 319 -11.55 -5.14 25.83
C TYR A 319 -12.25 -3.85 26.26
N THR A 320 -11.99 -2.75 25.56
CA THR A 320 -12.72 -1.48 25.67
C THR A 320 -12.90 -0.86 24.28
N THR A 321 -13.71 0.17 24.16
CA THR A 321 -13.83 0.98 22.94
C THR A 321 -13.44 2.41 23.22
N MET A 322 -12.79 3.08 22.27
CA MET A 322 -12.47 4.51 22.31
C MET A 322 -12.74 5.16 20.96
N THR A 323 -13.11 6.42 20.97
CA THR A 323 -13.33 7.21 19.75
C THR A 323 -12.22 8.24 19.64
N LEU A 324 -11.55 8.29 18.50
CA LEU A 324 -10.44 9.20 18.27
C LEU A 324 -10.62 9.96 16.94
N PRO A 325 -10.21 11.24 16.84
CA PRO A 325 -10.22 11.98 15.58
C PRO A 325 -9.31 11.28 14.58
N TYR A 326 -9.80 11.02 13.36
CA TYR A 326 -9.08 10.33 12.28
C TYR A 326 -8.67 11.31 11.18
N ALA A 327 -7.37 11.42 10.92
CA ALA A 327 -6.83 12.19 9.82
C ALA A 327 -6.37 11.26 8.70
N SER A 328 -7.12 11.19 7.59
CA SER A 328 -6.79 10.29 6.47
C SER A 328 -5.42 10.53 5.84
N ALA A 329 -4.92 11.78 5.88
CA ALA A 329 -3.58 12.12 5.42
C ALA A 329 -2.46 11.68 6.39
N LYS A 330 -2.78 11.48 7.68
CA LYS A 330 -1.82 11.13 8.74
C LYS A 330 -2.46 10.15 9.75
N PRO A 331 -2.68 8.89 9.37
CA PRO A 331 -3.45 7.93 10.15
C PRO A 331 -2.65 7.26 11.29
N TYR A 332 -1.52 7.84 11.71
CA TYR A 332 -0.58 7.26 12.68
C TYR A 332 -0.71 7.92 14.05
N TYR A 333 -0.82 7.10 15.09
CA TYR A 333 -1.05 7.52 16.47
C TYR A 333 -0.10 6.83 17.42
N ASP A 334 0.36 7.55 18.44
CA ASP A 334 1.07 6.96 19.57
C ASP A 334 0.08 6.69 20.70
N PHE A 335 0.17 5.54 21.34
CA PHE A 335 -0.62 5.20 22.52
C PHE A 335 0.28 5.00 23.73
N ARG A 336 0.03 5.75 24.80
CA ARG A 336 0.71 5.56 26.07
C ARG A 336 -0.21 4.84 27.04
N ILE A 337 0.30 3.73 27.55
CA ILE A 337 -0.39 2.81 28.44
C ILE A 337 0.28 2.88 29.80
N THR A 338 -0.50 3.13 30.86
CA THR A 338 -0.03 3.00 32.25
C THR A 338 -0.62 1.75 32.88
N TYR A 339 0.23 0.92 33.48
CA TYR A 339 -0.20 -0.26 34.22
C TYR A 339 -0.45 0.05 35.70
N GLN A 340 -1.14 -0.85 36.39
CA GLN A 340 -1.41 -0.76 37.83
C GLN A 340 -0.13 -0.63 38.68
N SER A 341 1.02 -1.12 38.20
CA SER A 341 2.33 -0.96 38.84
C SER A 341 2.89 0.48 38.77
N GLY A 342 2.26 1.37 38.00
CA GLY A 342 2.79 2.69 37.65
C GLY A 342 3.75 2.68 36.46
N TRP A 343 4.09 1.50 35.92
CA TRP A 343 4.94 1.39 34.73
C TRP A 343 4.20 1.88 33.48
N GLN A 344 4.92 2.58 32.60
CA GLN A 344 4.38 3.11 31.34
C GLN A 344 5.06 2.50 30.13
N VAL A 345 4.27 2.21 29.09
CA VAL A 345 4.73 1.78 27.78
C VAL A 345 4.07 2.64 26.71
N THR A 346 4.87 3.12 25.76
CA THR A 346 4.38 3.84 24.58
C THR A 346 4.46 2.92 23.38
N TYR A 347 3.33 2.72 22.71
CA TYR A 347 3.20 2.05 21.43
C TYR A 347 3.18 3.14 20.36
N THR A 348 4.25 3.22 19.56
CA THR A 348 4.46 4.33 18.60
C THR A 348 4.01 3.98 17.19
N ASN A 349 3.57 4.99 16.43
CA ASN A 349 3.18 4.86 15.02
C ASN A 349 2.13 3.76 14.76
N VAL A 350 1.16 3.62 15.66
CA VAL A 350 0.03 2.71 15.46
C VAL A 350 -0.78 3.20 14.27
N ASN A 351 -0.76 2.42 13.20
CA ASN A 351 -1.41 2.77 11.94
C ASN A 351 -2.90 2.43 12.03
N LEU A 352 -3.73 3.45 11.87
CA LEU A 352 -5.18 3.32 11.78
C LEU A 352 -5.67 3.43 10.33
N ALA A 353 -4.77 3.55 9.35
CA ALA A 353 -5.07 3.46 7.93
C ALA A 353 -5.64 2.08 7.68
N SER A 354 -6.84 2.02 7.14
CA SER A 354 -7.49 0.75 6.99
C SER A 354 -7.43 0.31 5.53
N SER A 355 -6.85 -0.86 5.32
CA SER A 355 -7.15 -1.69 4.17
C SER A 355 -8.43 -2.53 4.38
N TRP A 356 -8.96 -2.63 5.62
CA TRP A 356 -10.17 -3.43 5.96
C TRP A 356 -10.92 -3.01 7.25
N GLY A 357 -10.96 -1.72 7.60
CA GLY A 357 -11.72 -1.23 8.76
C GLY A 357 -11.20 -1.79 10.10
N THR A 358 -9.94 -1.50 10.42
CA THR A 358 -9.23 -1.93 11.65
C THR A 358 -10.03 -1.57 12.90
N GLN A 359 -10.84 -2.50 13.38
CA GLN A 359 -11.73 -2.29 14.52
C GLN A 359 -11.12 -2.75 15.84
N MET A 360 -10.01 -3.49 15.84
CA MET A 360 -9.37 -3.95 17.08
C MET A 360 -7.84 -3.77 17.05
N VAL A 361 -7.36 -2.90 17.94
CA VAL A 361 -5.95 -2.77 18.32
C VAL A 361 -5.72 -3.62 19.55
N THR A 362 -4.77 -4.56 19.48
CA THR A 362 -4.37 -5.39 20.61
C THR A 362 -3.01 -4.96 21.11
N PHE A 363 -2.93 -4.46 22.34
CA PHE A 363 -1.66 -4.17 23.00
C PHE A 363 -1.09 -5.46 23.57
N ASN A 364 0.07 -5.89 23.06
CA ASN A 364 0.72 -7.12 23.51
C ASN A 364 1.81 -6.84 24.54
N ALA A 365 2.16 -7.88 25.32
CA ALA A 365 3.19 -7.82 26.35
C ALA A 365 4.59 -7.47 25.79
N ASN A 366 4.80 -7.69 24.49
CA ASN A 366 6.05 -7.44 23.80
C ASN A 366 6.22 -6.02 23.25
N GLY A 367 5.31 -5.10 23.58
CA GLY A 367 5.35 -3.73 23.08
C GLY A 367 4.90 -3.58 21.63
N GLN A 368 4.42 -4.66 20.99
CA GLN A 368 3.81 -4.60 19.66
C GLN A 368 2.29 -4.41 19.74
N VAL A 369 1.75 -3.81 18.68
CA VAL A 369 0.32 -3.79 18.42
C VAL A 369 -0.01 -4.88 17.40
N SER A 370 -1.01 -5.70 17.70
CA SER A 370 -1.62 -6.59 16.70
C SER A 370 -2.96 -6.04 16.27
N TYR A 371 -3.24 -6.12 14.98
CA TYR A 371 -4.51 -5.73 14.40
C TYR A 371 -5.35 -6.99 14.18
N ALA A 372 -6.61 -6.99 14.63
CA ALA A 372 -7.52 -8.11 14.40
C ALA A 372 -8.86 -7.63 13.88
N ASN A 373 -9.30 -8.18 12.75
CA ASN A 373 -10.71 -8.18 12.42
C ASN A 373 -11.37 -9.27 13.27
N SER A 374 -12.21 -8.84 14.21
CA SER A 374 -12.88 -9.70 15.19
C SER A 374 -13.39 -11.02 14.56
N SER A 375 -12.96 -12.13 15.18
CA SER A 375 -13.21 -13.57 14.95
C SER A 375 -12.47 -14.25 13.78
N THR A 376 -11.61 -15.20 14.17
CA THR A 376 -10.90 -16.24 13.39
C THR A 376 -9.87 -15.79 12.37
N SER A 377 -8.62 -16.15 12.66
CA SER A 377 -7.43 -16.05 11.81
C SER A 377 -7.63 -16.65 10.41
N THR A 378 -7.21 -15.90 9.40
CA THR A 378 -6.37 -16.41 8.31
C THR A 378 -5.47 -15.27 7.87
N ASN A 379 -4.16 -15.49 7.93
CA ASN A 379 -3.10 -14.59 7.44
C ASN A 379 -3.42 -14.11 6.02
N SER A 380 -3.83 -12.85 5.87
CA SER A 380 -3.99 -12.22 4.55
C SER A 380 -3.12 -10.97 4.39
N GLY A 381 -2.04 -10.85 5.18
CA GLY A 381 -1.08 -9.75 5.11
C GLY A 381 0.31 -10.07 5.70
N SER A 382 0.63 -11.34 5.95
CA SER A 382 1.95 -11.73 6.47
C SER A 382 2.95 -11.92 5.33
N THR A 383 4.13 -11.34 5.48
CA THR A 383 5.29 -11.54 4.60
C THR A 383 5.91 -12.90 4.91
N GLU A 384 6.13 -13.73 3.90
CA GLU A 384 6.97 -14.93 4.03
C GLU A 384 8.44 -14.54 3.93
N ILE A 385 9.18 -14.71 5.02
CA ILE A 385 10.61 -14.43 5.08
C ILE A 385 11.39 -15.74 4.96
N THR A 386 12.35 -15.78 4.05
CA THR A 386 13.40 -16.78 3.99
C THR A 386 14.64 -16.25 4.70
N PHE A 387 15.01 -16.82 5.83
CA PHE A 387 16.27 -16.51 6.51
C PHE A 387 17.39 -17.38 5.94
N LYS A 388 18.47 -16.78 5.45
CA LYS A 388 19.71 -17.46 5.04
C LYS A 388 20.81 -17.15 6.05
N ASN A 389 21.50 -18.17 6.56
CA ASN A 389 22.59 -17.97 7.50
C ASN A 389 23.95 -18.20 6.83
N ASN A 390 24.66 -17.12 6.52
CA ASN A 390 26.01 -17.11 5.94
C ASN A 390 27.05 -16.51 6.92
N TYR A 391 26.75 -16.47 8.21
CA TYR A 391 27.60 -15.81 9.22
C TYR A 391 28.89 -16.58 9.56
N GLY A 392 28.94 -17.88 9.26
CA GLY A 392 29.99 -18.81 9.70
C GLY A 392 29.72 -19.49 11.05
N LYS A 393 28.64 -19.17 11.76
CA LYS A 393 28.20 -19.83 13.00
C LYS A 393 26.77 -20.35 12.89
N THR A 394 26.39 -21.31 13.73
CA THR A 394 24.99 -21.76 13.83
C THR A 394 24.16 -20.74 14.61
N VAL A 395 23.03 -20.31 14.04
CA VAL A 395 22.05 -19.45 14.71
C VAL A 395 20.98 -20.33 15.34
N TYR A 396 20.75 -20.15 16.64
CA TYR A 396 19.76 -20.92 17.41
C TYR A 396 18.45 -20.16 17.62
N GLU A 397 18.51 -18.83 17.62
CA GLU A 397 17.32 -17.99 17.60
C GLU A 397 17.51 -16.76 16.72
N LEU A 398 16.46 -16.39 16.00
CA LEU A 398 16.37 -15.12 15.28
C LEU A 398 15.14 -14.37 15.79
N ARG A 399 15.34 -13.12 16.20
CA ARG A 399 14.27 -12.28 16.73
C ARG A 399 14.23 -10.97 15.97
N MET A 400 13.03 -10.48 15.68
CA MET A 400 12.80 -9.17 15.06
C MET A 400 11.95 -8.27 15.96
N ALA A 401 12.27 -6.98 16.00
CA ALA A 401 11.60 -5.97 16.83
C ALA A 401 11.56 -4.59 16.15
N LEU A 402 10.66 -3.72 16.63
CA LEU A 402 10.53 -2.33 16.13
C LEU A 402 11.50 -1.34 16.79
N SER A 403 12.30 -1.79 17.76
CA SER A 403 13.37 -0.99 18.37
C SER A 403 14.56 -1.87 18.72
N ASN A 404 15.76 -1.30 18.76
CA ASN A 404 16.99 -2.03 19.07
C ASN A 404 17.21 -2.33 20.57
N THR A 405 16.20 -2.16 21.43
CA THR A 405 16.35 -2.28 22.88
C THR A 405 16.31 -3.74 23.36
N ASP A 406 17.08 -4.07 24.40
CA ASP A 406 17.08 -5.43 24.97
C ASP A 406 15.71 -5.88 25.46
N SER A 407 14.89 -4.94 25.95
CA SER A 407 13.51 -5.22 26.35
C SER A 407 12.64 -5.63 25.16
N ALA A 408 12.81 -5.00 24.00
CA ALA A 408 12.05 -5.35 22.81
C ALA A 408 12.40 -6.77 22.33
N PHE A 409 13.69 -7.11 22.29
CA PHE A 409 14.13 -8.44 21.87
C PHE A 409 13.86 -9.54 22.89
N ARG A 410 13.93 -9.25 24.20
CA ARG A 410 13.52 -10.23 25.25
C ARG A 410 12.07 -10.68 25.07
N ASN A 411 11.21 -9.79 24.59
CA ASN A 411 9.81 -10.07 24.38
C ASN A 411 9.46 -10.45 22.92
N ALA A 412 10.41 -10.35 21.99
CA ALA A 412 10.24 -10.79 20.61
C ALA A 412 10.23 -12.32 20.53
N LYS A 413 9.40 -12.86 19.64
CA LYS A 413 9.31 -14.31 19.40
C LYS A 413 10.58 -14.77 18.67
N ASN A 414 11.08 -15.96 18.98
CA ASN A 414 11.98 -16.66 18.07
C ASN A 414 11.23 -17.03 16.78
N LEU A 415 11.79 -16.64 15.64
CA LEU A 415 11.17 -16.75 14.32
C LEU A 415 11.59 -18.00 13.56
N ILE A 416 12.76 -18.55 13.89
CA ILE A 416 13.35 -19.73 13.25
C ILE A 416 13.49 -20.85 14.28
N ASP A 417 13.78 -22.06 13.81
CA ASP A 417 14.29 -23.12 14.67
C ASP A 417 15.82 -22.93 14.84
N THR A 418 16.62 -23.92 14.47
CA THR A 418 18.09 -23.80 14.45
C THR A 418 18.58 -23.83 13.01
N THR A 419 19.32 -22.82 12.60
CA THR A 419 19.82 -22.66 11.23
C THR A 419 21.34 -22.71 11.24
N LYS A 420 21.95 -23.73 10.64
CA LYS A 420 23.42 -23.83 10.53
C LYS A 420 23.94 -22.86 9.48
N ASN A 421 25.26 -22.68 9.45
CA ASN A 421 25.90 -21.93 8.38
C ASN A 421 25.64 -22.62 7.02
N GLY A 422 25.29 -21.84 6.00
CA GLY A 422 24.88 -22.31 4.67
C GLY A 422 23.43 -22.81 4.58
N ASP A 423 22.72 -22.96 5.71
CA ASP A 423 21.33 -23.42 5.72
C ASP A 423 20.34 -22.23 5.66
N THR A 424 19.09 -22.56 5.33
CA THR A 424 17.99 -21.60 5.29
C THR A 424 16.83 -22.05 6.17
N ASP A 425 16.08 -21.10 6.69
CA ASP A 425 14.83 -21.32 7.42
C ASP A 425 13.75 -20.36 6.90
N LYS A 426 12.47 -20.67 7.11
CA LYS A 426 11.35 -19.86 6.61
C LYS A 426 10.35 -19.58 7.71
N PHE A 427 9.90 -18.33 7.78
CA PHE A 427 8.87 -17.92 8.72
C PHE A 427 7.94 -16.89 8.10
N SER A 428 6.72 -16.79 8.63
CA SER A 428 5.80 -15.71 8.25
C SER A 428 5.70 -14.69 9.38
N ILE A 429 5.87 -13.41 9.04
CA ILE A 429 5.72 -12.30 9.97
C ILE A 429 4.78 -11.24 9.37
N ASP A 430 3.91 -10.66 10.19
CA ASP A 430 3.18 -9.46 9.81
C ASP A 430 4.08 -8.26 10.07
N LEU A 431 4.49 -7.56 9.01
CA LEU A 431 5.35 -6.38 9.12
C LEU A 431 4.62 -5.16 9.69
N THR A 432 3.31 -5.27 9.96
CA THR A 432 2.50 -4.24 10.65
C THR A 432 2.51 -2.88 9.97
N GLY A 433 2.78 -2.85 8.66
CA GLY A 433 2.94 -1.63 7.88
C GLY A 433 4.26 -0.90 8.10
N MET A 434 5.23 -1.51 8.80
CA MET A 434 6.54 -0.96 9.10
C MET A 434 7.58 -1.54 8.15
N ARG A 435 8.34 -0.65 7.48
CA ARG A 435 9.44 -1.04 6.58
C ARG A 435 10.71 -1.38 7.36
N LYS A 436 11.07 -0.61 8.40
CA LYS A 436 12.30 -0.83 9.17
C LYS A 436 12.08 -1.76 10.37
N TRP A 437 12.91 -2.78 10.47
CA TRP A 437 12.90 -3.77 11.55
C TRP A 437 14.31 -4.01 12.08
N TYR A 438 14.45 -4.09 13.40
CA TYR A 438 15.70 -4.50 14.04
C TYR A 438 15.72 -6.01 14.22
N ILE A 439 16.87 -6.63 13.99
CA ILE A 439 17.06 -8.08 14.03
C ILE A 439 18.19 -8.43 14.98
N ARG A 440 18.04 -9.53 15.73
CA ARG A 440 19.11 -10.15 16.51
C ARG A 440 19.15 -11.65 16.29
N ALA A 441 20.35 -12.16 16.05
CA ALA A 441 20.67 -13.58 16.03
C ALA A 441 21.32 -13.98 17.35
N TYR A 442 20.98 -15.16 17.86
CA TYR A 442 21.48 -15.68 19.14
C TYR A 442 22.10 -17.07 18.99
N ASP A 443 23.10 -17.36 19.83
CA ASP A 443 23.71 -18.68 19.93
C ASP A 443 22.96 -19.60 20.90
N LYS A 444 23.51 -20.81 21.11
CA LYS A 444 22.92 -21.83 21.99
C LYS A 444 22.84 -21.43 23.46
N ASP A 445 23.69 -20.50 23.89
CA ASP A 445 23.79 -20.03 25.27
C ASP A 445 22.91 -18.79 25.49
N GLY A 446 22.32 -18.26 24.41
CA GLY A 446 21.44 -17.08 24.42
C GLY A 446 22.22 -15.78 24.29
N ASP A 447 23.50 -15.84 23.94
CA ASP A 447 24.33 -14.67 23.67
C ASP A 447 24.06 -14.16 22.24
N VAL A 448 24.13 -12.84 22.06
CA VAL A 448 23.91 -12.22 20.74
C VAL A 448 25.10 -12.53 19.85
N ILE A 449 24.83 -13.16 18.71
CA ILE A 449 25.81 -13.40 17.65
C ILE A 449 25.98 -12.13 16.82
N GLU A 450 24.86 -11.55 16.37
CA GLU A 450 24.83 -10.36 15.54
C GLU A 450 23.53 -9.57 15.75
N SER A 451 23.58 -8.25 15.57
CA SER A 451 22.43 -7.36 15.65
C SER A 451 22.48 -6.29 14.57
N GLY A 452 21.36 -6.05 13.90
CA GLY A 452 21.28 -5.01 12.87
C GLY A 452 19.85 -4.57 12.62
N SER A 453 19.62 -3.94 11.47
CA SER A 453 18.27 -3.65 10.99
C SER A 453 18.15 -3.91 9.49
N VAL A 454 16.95 -4.24 9.04
CA VAL A 454 16.59 -4.32 7.62
C VAL A 454 15.45 -3.34 7.33
N THR A 455 15.41 -2.81 6.12
CA THR A 455 14.31 -1.97 5.64
C THR A 455 13.67 -2.59 4.41
N PHE A 456 12.43 -3.05 4.52
CA PHE A 456 11.70 -3.65 3.40
C PHE A 456 11.36 -2.61 2.32
N SER A 457 11.37 -3.02 1.05
CA SER A 457 11.03 -2.16 -0.11
C SER A 457 9.59 -1.62 -0.05
N SER A 458 8.67 -2.34 0.60
CA SER A 458 7.31 -1.88 0.85
C SER A 458 6.83 -2.20 2.27
N THR A 459 5.68 -1.66 2.65
CA THR A 459 5.03 -1.91 3.94
C THR A 459 4.28 -3.25 4.00
N SER A 460 4.16 -3.95 2.87
CA SER A 460 3.45 -5.23 2.75
C SER A 460 4.03 -6.17 1.68
N PRO A 461 5.36 -6.40 1.63
CA PRO A 461 5.96 -7.37 0.73
C PRO A 461 5.33 -8.73 0.96
N LYS A 462 5.04 -9.46 -0.12
CA LYS A 462 4.49 -10.83 0.00
C LYS A 462 5.54 -11.80 0.50
N THR A 463 6.77 -11.60 0.07
CA THR A 463 7.91 -12.45 0.40
C THR A 463 9.18 -11.61 0.51
N ALA A 464 10.15 -12.06 1.29
CA ALA A 464 11.51 -11.49 1.30
C ALA A 464 12.52 -12.55 1.76
N THR A 465 13.80 -12.27 1.56
CA THR A 465 14.95 -13.06 2.01
C THR A 465 15.80 -12.20 2.93
N ILE A 466 16.08 -12.64 4.15
CA ILE A 466 17.02 -11.98 5.04
C ILE A 466 18.26 -12.86 5.12
N THR A 467 19.41 -12.35 4.70
CA THR A 467 20.69 -13.05 4.79
C THR A 467 21.50 -12.48 5.94
N LEU A 468 21.93 -13.32 6.88
CA LEU A 468 22.91 -12.94 7.88
C LEU A 468 24.31 -13.24 7.33
N LYS A 469 25.11 -12.21 7.09
CA LYS A 469 26.53 -12.26 6.67
C LYS A 469 27.41 -11.79 7.84
N LYS A 470 28.74 -11.93 7.75
CA LYS A 470 29.67 -11.41 8.79
C LYS A 470 29.53 -9.89 8.99
N SER A 471 29.19 -9.16 7.93
CA SER A 471 28.95 -7.71 7.91
C SER A 471 27.61 -7.30 8.51
N GLY A 472 26.69 -8.24 8.77
CA GLY A 472 25.39 -7.95 9.37
C GLY A 472 24.22 -8.59 8.62
N PHE A 473 23.05 -7.97 8.70
CA PHE A 473 21.83 -8.46 8.05
C PHE A 473 21.61 -7.74 6.72
N ALA A 474 21.54 -8.49 5.63
CA ALA A 474 21.17 -8.01 4.29
C ALA A 474 19.76 -8.48 3.92
N LEU A 475 19.06 -7.70 3.09
CA LEU A 475 17.71 -8.01 2.62
C LEU A 475 17.72 -8.25 1.10
N GLY A 476 17.36 -9.45 0.65
CA GLY A 476 17.09 -9.76 -0.75
C GLY A 476 15.61 -10.08 -0.98
N SER A 477 15.10 -10.04 -2.21
CA SER A 477 13.76 -10.57 -2.52
C SER A 477 13.82 -12.08 -2.80
N SER A 478 12.67 -12.76 -2.78
CA SER A 478 12.57 -14.19 -3.10
C SER A 478 11.82 -14.41 -4.43
N SER A 479 12.11 -13.59 -5.44
CA SER A 479 11.79 -13.91 -6.83
C SER A 479 13.02 -14.57 -7.45
N SER A 480 12.81 -15.72 -8.07
CA SER A 480 13.78 -16.37 -8.95
C SER A 480 13.90 -15.63 -10.30
N SER A 481 13.86 -14.29 -10.29
CA SER A 481 14.16 -13.41 -11.41
C SER A 481 14.97 -12.25 -10.85
N ASN A 482 16.19 -12.10 -11.39
CA ASN A 482 17.19 -11.14 -10.99
C ASN A 482 16.74 -9.73 -11.43
N ASP A 483 15.82 -9.08 -10.69
CA ASP A 483 15.26 -7.79 -11.10
C ASP A 483 15.74 -6.64 -10.18
N GLY A 484 17.01 -6.66 -9.74
CA GLY A 484 17.58 -5.69 -8.78
C GLY A 484 18.70 -4.82 -9.35
N LEU A 485 18.79 -3.58 -8.87
CA LEU A 485 19.89 -2.64 -9.13
C LEU A 485 20.87 -2.66 -7.95
N LEU A 486 22.10 -3.14 -8.16
CA LEU A 486 23.16 -3.08 -7.16
C LEU A 486 23.79 -1.69 -7.17
N ILE A 487 23.90 -1.04 -6.00
CA ILE A 487 24.63 0.22 -5.85
C ILE A 487 25.73 0.05 -4.81
N SER A 488 26.97 0.37 -5.18
CA SER A 488 28.15 0.35 -4.31
C SER A 488 28.67 1.77 -4.05
N ASN A 489 28.85 2.12 -2.78
CA ASN A 489 29.41 3.39 -2.33
C ASN A 489 30.93 3.30 -2.15
N LEU A 490 31.68 3.59 -3.22
CA LEU A 490 33.14 3.59 -3.20
C LEU A 490 33.73 4.96 -2.78
N THR A 491 32.94 5.79 -2.10
CA THR A 491 33.33 7.15 -1.69
C THR A 491 33.78 7.21 -0.23
N ASP A 492 34.29 8.36 0.20
CA ASP A 492 34.80 8.61 1.55
C ASP A 492 33.75 9.13 2.54
N GLN A 493 32.48 9.11 2.15
CA GLN A 493 31.37 9.60 2.96
C GLN A 493 30.14 8.70 2.85
N ASP A 494 29.36 8.71 3.92
CA ASP A 494 28.09 7.99 3.99
C ASP A 494 27.04 8.71 3.14
N ILE A 495 26.18 7.93 2.50
CA ILE A 495 25.04 8.42 1.74
C ILE A 495 23.85 8.49 2.69
N TYR A 496 23.28 9.69 2.86
CA TYR A 496 22.16 9.95 3.76
C TYR A 496 20.84 9.31 3.28
N GLY A 497 20.70 9.15 1.97
CA GLY A 497 19.50 8.58 1.36
C GLY A 497 19.54 8.71 -0.17
N MET A 498 18.76 7.89 -0.86
CA MET A 498 18.81 7.79 -2.31
C MET A 498 17.41 7.66 -2.90
N PHE A 499 17.23 8.17 -4.12
CA PHE A 499 16.00 8.03 -4.88
C PHE A 499 16.32 7.67 -6.33
N VAL A 500 15.49 6.84 -6.93
CA VAL A 500 15.53 6.56 -8.37
C VAL A 500 14.23 7.07 -8.98
N ILE A 501 14.35 7.91 -10.01
CA ILE A 501 13.20 8.54 -10.65
C ILE A 501 13.31 8.45 -12.19
N ASP A 502 12.20 8.72 -12.88
CA ASP A 502 12.17 8.83 -14.33
C ASP A 502 13.01 10.05 -14.79
N PRO A 503 13.92 9.91 -15.77
CA PRO A 503 14.69 11.02 -16.31
C PRO A 503 13.87 12.20 -16.84
N ASP A 504 12.61 11.98 -17.23
CA ASP A 504 11.69 13.03 -17.69
C ASP A 504 11.08 13.84 -16.52
N ASP A 505 11.24 13.39 -15.27
CA ASP A 505 10.67 14.05 -14.10
C ASP A 505 11.40 15.34 -13.72
N LYS A 506 10.60 16.35 -13.35
CA LYS A 506 11.10 17.70 -13.05
C LYS A 506 11.38 17.88 -11.56
N ILE A 507 12.61 17.54 -11.15
CA ILE A 507 13.15 17.89 -9.83
C ILE A 507 13.37 19.40 -9.72
N ARG A 508 13.06 19.98 -8.55
CA ARG A 508 13.42 21.36 -8.20
C ARG A 508 14.72 21.40 -7.38
N ASP A 509 15.64 22.30 -7.73
CA ASP A 509 16.95 22.41 -7.06
C ASP A 509 16.87 22.84 -5.58
N ASN A 510 15.71 23.32 -5.13
CA ASN A 510 15.49 23.75 -3.75
C ASN A 510 14.80 22.69 -2.87
N TRP A 511 14.55 21.50 -3.41
CA TRP A 511 13.99 20.39 -2.64
C TRP A 511 14.99 19.86 -1.62
N ASP A 512 14.46 19.45 -0.47
CA ASP A 512 15.21 18.70 0.52
C ASP A 512 14.75 17.23 0.55
N TYR A 513 15.33 16.43 1.44
CA TYR A 513 15.02 15.01 1.51
C TYR A 513 13.56 14.73 1.89
N ASP A 514 12.92 15.58 2.70
CA ASP A 514 11.51 15.39 3.06
C ASP A 514 10.62 15.65 1.84
N ASP A 515 10.94 16.67 1.02
CA ASP A 515 10.22 16.94 -0.24
C ASP A 515 10.32 15.75 -1.21
N PHE A 516 11.51 15.14 -1.33
CA PHE A 516 11.69 13.95 -2.17
C PHE A 516 10.93 12.74 -1.62
N ASN A 517 11.01 12.50 -0.31
CA ASN A 517 10.33 11.38 0.33
C ASN A 517 8.80 11.53 0.35
N ASP A 518 8.27 12.73 0.14
CA ASP A 518 6.84 12.97 -0.05
C ASP A 518 6.36 12.61 -1.48
N GLU A 519 7.25 12.69 -2.49
CA GLU A 519 6.91 12.52 -3.91
C GLU A 519 7.42 11.20 -4.53
N TYR A 520 8.54 10.67 -4.04
CA TYR A 520 9.22 9.48 -4.55
C TYR A 520 9.59 8.51 -3.43
N ASP A 521 9.80 7.25 -3.79
CA ASP A 521 10.22 6.22 -2.86
C ASP A 521 11.71 6.36 -2.55
N ASP A 522 12.03 6.56 -1.26
CA ASP A 522 13.40 6.41 -0.77
C ASP A 522 13.82 4.94 -0.88
N ILE A 523 14.94 4.73 -1.55
CA ILE A 523 15.52 3.40 -1.75
C ILE A 523 16.52 3.05 -0.64
N GLY A 524 16.99 4.03 0.16
CA GLY A 524 17.78 3.78 1.36
C GLY A 524 19.06 4.63 1.48
N ASP A 525 19.71 4.51 2.64
CA ASP A 525 21.06 4.99 2.92
C ASP A 525 22.12 3.94 2.60
N LEU A 526 23.39 4.36 2.49
CA LEU A 526 24.51 3.44 2.23
C LEU A 526 25.79 4.01 2.85
N ASP A 527 26.37 3.32 3.83
CA ASP A 527 27.59 3.80 4.47
C ASP A 527 28.77 3.72 3.48
N LYS A 528 29.84 4.46 3.78
CA LYS A 528 31.05 4.43 2.95
C LYS A 528 31.63 3.02 2.90
N GLY A 529 31.99 2.55 1.71
CA GLY A 529 32.55 1.21 1.53
C GLY A 529 31.51 0.09 1.57
N GLU A 530 30.21 0.40 1.65
CA GLU A 530 29.14 -0.60 1.55
C GLU A 530 28.55 -0.68 0.13
N TYR A 531 27.84 -1.78 -0.13
CA TYR A 531 26.97 -1.93 -1.29
C TYR A 531 25.65 -2.56 -0.85
N ASP A 532 24.59 -2.33 -1.62
CA ASP A 532 23.30 -2.99 -1.40
C ASP A 532 22.57 -3.24 -2.73
N LEU A 533 21.63 -4.18 -2.70
CA LEU A 533 20.81 -4.57 -3.85
C LEU A 533 19.39 -4.00 -3.71
N PHE A 534 19.06 -3.05 -4.59
CA PHE A 534 17.78 -2.35 -4.56
C PHE A 534 16.79 -2.95 -5.56
N ASP A 535 15.65 -3.43 -5.07
CA ASP A 535 14.53 -3.88 -5.90
C ASP A 535 13.77 -2.65 -6.42
N LEU A 536 13.86 -2.40 -7.74
CA LEU A 536 13.29 -1.22 -8.37
C LEU A 536 12.19 -1.62 -9.37
N ASP A 537 10.97 -1.17 -9.11
CA ASP A 537 9.93 -1.06 -10.14
C ASP A 537 10.31 0.12 -11.04
N LEU A 538 11.18 -0.09 -12.03
CA LEU A 538 11.65 0.99 -12.92
C LEU A 538 10.46 1.64 -13.64
N TYR A 539 10.30 2.94 -13.41
CA TYR A 539 9.21 3.75 -13.97
C TYR A 539 9.66 4.31 -15.33
N GLY A 540 9.06 3.86 -16.44
CA GLY A 540 9.34 4.44 -17.76
C GLY A 540 8.81 3.64 -18.96
N SER A 541 8.90 4.23 -20.16
CA SER A 541 8.60 3.54 -21.43
C SER A 541 9.77 2.72 -22.00
N LYS A 542 10.92 2.77 -21.32
CA LYS A 542 12.14 2.00 -21.58
C LYS A 542 12.87 1.72 -20.26
N ASP A 543 13.12 0.45 -19.94
CA ASP A 543 13.67 0.03 -18.63
C ASP A 543 15.20 0.18 -18.54
N ASN A 544 15.82 1.06 -19.33
CA ASN A 544 17.27 1.20 -19.44
C ASN A 544 17.78 2.62 -19.11
N GLU A 545 16.91 3.54 -18.72
CA GLU A 545 17.26 4.93 -18.40
C GLU A 545 16.67 5.30 -17.02
N LEU A 546 17.48 5.89 -16.14
CA LEU A 546 17.05 6.35 -14.81
C LEU A 546 17.81 7.60 -14.37
N THR A 547 17.24 8.37 -13.44
CA THR A 547 17.98 9.41 -12.72
C THR A 547 18.18 8.98 -11.27
N LEU A 548 19.44 8.79 -10.88
CA LEU A 548 19.83 8.50 -9.50
C LEU A 548 20.06 9.82 -8.75
N VAL A 549 19.35 10.00 -7.64
CA VAL A 549 19.46 11.14 -6.74
C VAL A 549 20.07 10.67 -5.43
N VAL A 550 21.20 11.26 -5.04
CA VAL A 550 21.97 10.88 -3.85
C VAL A 550 22.05 12.06 -2.89
N PHE A 551 21.54 11.88 -1.68
CA PHE A 551 21.63 12.86 -0.60
C PHE A 551 22.92 12.64 0.21
N THR A 552 23.73 13.70 0.36
CA THR A 552 24.89 13.71 1.29
C THR A 552 24.50 14.25 2.67
N SER A 553 23.32 14.86 2.76
CA SER A 553 22.70 15.32 4.00
C SER A 553 21.24 15.60 3.71
N LYS A 554 20.42 15.82 4.74
CA LYS A 554 18.99 16.16 4.59
C LYS A 554 18.67 17.27 3.57
N LYS A 555 19.61 18.20 3.30
CA LYS A 555 19.39 19.36 2.42
C LYS A 555 20.15 19.33 1.10
N ASN A 556 21.17 18.49 0.98
CA ASN A 556 22.08 18.53 -0.18
C ASN A 556 21.98 17.21 -0.91
N PHE A 557 21.59 17.28 -2.17
CA PHE A 557 21.59 16.14 -3.08
C PHE A 557 22.36 16.45 -4.35
N VAL A 558 22.86 15.39 -4.97
CA VAL A 558 23.38 15.40 -6.33
C VAL A 558 22.57 14.41 -7.15
N LYS A 559 22.33 14.71 -8.41
CA LYS A 559 21.64 13.81 -9.34
C LYS A 559 22.50 13.46 -10.53
N LYS A 560 22.27 12.28 -11.08
CA LYS A 560 22.95 11.79 -12.29
C LYS A 560 21.98 10.97 -13.12
N ASP A 561 21.84 11.35 -14.37
CA ASP A 561 21.14 10.53 -15.36
C ASP A 561 22.06 9.39 -15.78
N ILE A 562 21.53 8.18 -15.77
CA ILE A 562 22.21 6.93 -16.03
C ILE A 562 21.44 6.20 -17.12
N THR A 563 22.18 5.71 -18.11
CA THR A 563 21.64 4.94 -19.21
C THR A 563 22.45 3.66 -19.32
N PHE A 564 21.76 2.54 -19.22
CA PHE A 564 22.27 1.19 -19.46
C PHE A 564 22.12 0.83 -20.95
N ASN A 565 22.98 -0.06 -21.42
CA ASN A 565 23.01 -0.51 -22.81
C ASN A 565 21.84 -1.45 -23.13
N LYS A 566 21.33 -2.18 -22.13
CA LYS A 566 20.08 -2.95 -22.19
C LYS A 566 19.10 -2.56 -21.08
N ASN A 567 17.87 -3.03 -21.20
CA ASN A 567 16.90 -2.97 -20.09
C ASN A 567 17.51 -3.66 -18.87
N ILE A 568 17.37 -3.05 -17.68
CA ILE A 568 17.94 -3.49 -16.39
C ILE A 568 17.26 -4.79 -15.88
N SER A 569 16.58 -5.54 -16.73
CA SER A 569 15.72 -6.68 -16.36
C SER A 569 16.47 -7.94 -15.89
N ASN A 570 17.77 -7.85 -15.57
CA ASN A 570 18.59 -8.99 -15.10
C ASN A 570 19.74 -8.55 -14.17
N ILE A 571 20.66 -7.69 -14.64
CA ILE A 571 21.83 -7.23 -13.87
C ILE A 571 22.05 -5.76 -14.17
N GLY A 572 22.02 -4.92 -13.14
CA GLY A 572 22.46 -3.53 -13.20
C GLY A 572 23.33 -3.22 -11.98
N VAL A 573 24.57 -2.79 -12.22
CA VAL A 573 25.51 -2.39 -11.16
C VAL A 573 25.87 -0.92 -11.33
N ILE A 574 25.80 -0.14 -10.26
CA ILE A 574 26.27 1.25 -10.18
C ILE A 574 27.32 1.36 -9.09
N CYS A 575 28.56 1.66 -9.46
CA CYS A 575 29.62 1.98 -8.50
C CYS A 575 29.79 3.49 -8.42
N ILE A 576 29.42 4.10 -7.30
CA ILE A 576 29.61 5.53 -7.04
C ILE A 576 31.09 5.74 -6.65
N THR A 577 31.88 6.27 -7.58
CA THR A 577 33.34 6.38 -7.46
C THR A 577 33.82 7.72 -6.93
N SER A 578 32.97 8.75 -6.98
CA SER A 578 33.20 10.02 -6.29
C SER A 578 31.89 10.73 -6.06
N LEU A 579 31.81 11.42 -4.92
CA LEU A 579 30.65 12.20 -4.53
C LEU A 579 31.13 13.50 -3.89
N SER A 580 30.58 14.63 -4.34
CA SER A 580 30.83 15.96 -3.77
C SER A 580 29.50 16.65 -3.51
N SER A 581 29.54 17.90 -3.00
CA SER A 581 28.32 18.68 -2.80
C SER A 581 27.62 19.10 -4.10
N SER A 582 28.23 18.90 -5.27
CA SER A 582 27.66 19.35 -6.56
C SER A 582 27.87 18.38 -7.72
N SER A 583 28.59 17.28 -7.53
CA SER A 583 28.88 16.32 -8.59
C SER A 583 28.98 14.89 -8.06
N MET A 584 28.63 13.94 -8.92
CA MET A 584 28.74 12.51 -8.68
C MET A 584 29.31 11.85 -9.93
N SER A 585 30.28 10.95 -9.75
CA SER A 585 30.79 10.09 -10.82
C SER A 585 30.43 8.64 -10.52
N VAL A 586 29.92 7.95 -11.51
CA VAL A 586 29.52 6.55 -11.43
C VAL A 586 30.21 5.74 -12.52
N LYS A 587 30.47 4.46 -12.25
CA LYS A 587 30.66 3.45 -13.30
C LYS A 587 29.47 2.51 -13.27
N THR A 588 29.06 2.04 -14.44
CA THR A 588 27.86 1.21 -14.60
C THR A 588 28.19 -0.04 -15.39
N TYR A 589 27.53 -1.15 -15.04
CA TYR A 589 27.70 -2.44 -15.70
C TYR A 589 26.34 -3.14 -15.81
N ASP A 590 26.07 -3.80 -16.94
CA ASP A 590 24.86 -4.59 -17.19
C ASP A 590 25.16 -5.89 -17.97
N ASP A 591 24.15 -6.75 -18.17
CA ASP A 591 24.24 -7.99 -18.96
C ASP A 591 24.25 -7.76 -20.50
N GLY A 592 24.56 -6.54 -20.93
CA GLY A 592 24.77 -6.13 -22.30
C GLY A 592 26.03 -6.76 -22.89
N ALA A 593 25.98 -7.12 -24.18
CA ALA A 593 27.07 -7.81 -24.90
C ALA A 593 28.40 -7.00 -25.03
N ASP A 594 28.47 -5.83 -24.40
CA ASP A 594 29.62 -4.91 -24.44
C ASP A 594 30.10 -4.49 -23.02
N ASP A 595 29.42 -4.88 -21.92
CA ASP A 595 29.72 -4.40 -20.54
C ASP A 595 30.13 -5.52 -19.55
N LEU A 596 29.35 -6.59 -19.41
CA LEU A 596 29.72 -7.82 -18.68
C LEU A 596 29.55 -9.03 -19.60
N ASP A 597 30.67 -9.64 -19.99
CA ASP A 597 30.64 -10.94 -20.67
C ASP A 597 30.18 -12.05 -19.69
N ASP A 598 29.66 -13.17 -20.20
CA ASP A 598 29.17 -14.32 -19.39
C ASP A 598 30.20 -14.83 -18.34
N ASP A 599 31.49 -14.53 -18.56
CA ASP A 599 32.62 -14.99 -17.75
C ASP A 599 33.30 -13.84 -16.96
N GLN A 600 32.66 -12.67 -16.85
CA GLN A 600 33.18 -11.50 -16.13
C GLN A 600 32.35 -11.14 -14.90
N ILE A 601 33.04 -10.71 -13.84
CA ILE A 601 32.45 -10.17 -12.61
C ILE A 601 32.91 -8.74 -12.37
N VAL A 602 32.01 -7.90 -11.84
CA VAL A 602 32.38 -6.56 -11.36
C VAL A 602 33.15 -6.72 -10.06
N PHE A 603 34.44 -6.39 -10.08
CA PHE A 603 35.35 -6.49 -8.94
C PHE A 603 35.63 -5.10 -8.36
N THR A 604 35.18 -4.85 -7.14
CA THR A 604 35.46 -3.60 -6.42
C THR A 604 36.42 -3.83 -5.26
N VAL A 605 37.21 -2.80 -4.95
CA VAL A 605 38.08 -2.77 -3.77
C VAL A 605 37.90 -1.44 -3.07
N TYR A 606 37.55 -1.48 -1.79
CA TYR A 606 37.45 -0.34 -0.90
C TYR A 606 38.62 -0.32 0.08
N ASN A 607 39.36 0.79 0.14
CA ASN A 607 40.43 0.95 1.12
C ASN A 607 39.85 1.48 2.44
N ALA A 608 39.50 0.56 3.35
CA ALA A 608 39.04 0.86 4.70
C ALA A 608 40.18 1.31 5.64
N ASP A 609 41.44 1.19 5.22
CA ASP A 609 42.57 1.65 6.02
C ASP A 609 42.48 3.17 6.27
N SER A 610 42.51 3.56 7.54
CA SER A 610 42.41 4.97 7.96
C SER A 610 43.67 5.82 7.68
N LYS A 611 44.78 5.20 7.25
CA LYS A 611 46.11 5.83 7.21
C LYS A 611 46.88 5.55 5.92
N TYR A 612 46.91 4.31 5.45
CA TYR A 612 47.76 3.87 4.36
C TYR A 612 47.00 3.83 3.05
N LYS A 613 47.74 4.04 1.96
CA LYS A 613 47.17 3.99 0.62
C LYS A 613 47.42 2.64 -0.01
N LEU A 614 46.38 2.07 -0.62
CA LEU A 614 46.50 0.86 -1.42
C LEU A 614 47.08 1.22 -2.80
N ARG A 615 48.17 0.56 -3.19
CA ARG A 615 48.97 0.88 -4.37
C ARG A 615 48.66 -0.02 -5.55
N ASN A 616 48.53 -1.32 -5.31
CA ASN A 616 48.27 -2.31 -6.35
C ASN A 616 47.46 -3.48 -5.77
N VAL A 617 46.73 -4.15 -6.66
CA VAL A 617 46.06 -5.42 -6.35
C VAL A 617 46.54 -6.46 -7.35
N TYR A 618 46.97 -7.59 -6.82
CA TYR A 618 47.41 -8.75 -7.56
C TYR A 618 46.50 -9.92 -7.24
N VAL A 619 46.38 -10.84 -8.19
CA VAL A 619 45.61 -12.07 -8.04
C VAL A 619 46.30 -13.19 -8.80
N ARG A 620 46.12 -14.42 -8.33
CA ARG A 620 46.53 -15.64 -9.02
C ARG A 620 45.54 -16.76 -8.74
N ASP A 621 45.67 -17.84 -9.50
CA ASP A 621 45.03 -19.12 -9.16
C ASP A 621 45.54 -19.61 -7.79
N ALA A 622 44.66 -20.11 -6.93
CA ALA A 622 45.03 -20.61 -5.61
C ALA A 622 45.97 -21.83 -5.68
N GLU A 623 45.90 -22.64 -6.75
CA GLU A 623 46.82 -23.78 -6.94
C GLU A 623 48.25 -23.35 -7.30
N ASP A 624 48.44 -22.11 -7.80
CA ASP A 624 49.74 -21.56 -8.15
C ASP A 624 50.51 -21.03 -6.92
N GLY A 625 49.87 -20.99 -5.75
CA GLY A 625 50.45 -20.55 -4.49
C GLY A 625 51.30 -21.59 -3.76
N ASP A 626 52.50 -21.20 -3.30
CA ASP A 626 53.25 -21.93 -2.28
C ASP A 626 52.85 -21.41 -0.90
N ALA A 627 52.24 -22.28 -0.09
CA ALA A 627 51.76 -22.01 1.27
C ALA A 627 52.84 -21.43 2.23
N ASP A 628 54.13 -21.47 1.85
CA ASP A 628 55.24 -21.12 2.73
C ASP A 628 55.90 -19.74 2.49
N LYS A 629 55.47 -18.86 1.56
CA LYS A 629 55.80 -17.40 1.51
C LYS A 629 55.24 -16.67 0.26
N ASP A 630 54.12 -15.98 0.40
CA ASP A 630 53.53 -15.11 -0.65
C ASP A 630 53.16 -13.70 -0.16
N ASP A 631 53.49 -13.37 1.08
CA ASP A 631 53.28 -12.09 1.78
C ASP A 631 53.94 -10.84 1.18
N THR A 632 54.56 -10.95 0.00
CA THR A 632 55.24 -9.83 -0.66
C THR A 632 55.07 -9.92 -2.17
N VAL A 633 54.94 -8.78 -2.83
CA VAL A 633 54.80 -8.67 -4.30
C VAL A 633 55.83 -9.50 -5.07
N ASN A 634 57.08 -9.53 -4.61
CA ASN A 634 58.16 -10.26 -5.30
C ASN A 634 58.00 -11.79 -5.26
N LYS A 635 57.15 -12.31 -4.38
CA LYS A 635 56.92 -13.75 -4.22
C LYS A 635 55.53 -14.19 -4.66
N PHE A 636 54.62 -13.24 -4.90
CA PHE A 636 53.21 -13.55 -5.16
C PHE A 636 52.95 -14.11 -6.57
N ASP A 637 53.88 -14.00 -7.53
CA ASP A 637 53.79 -14.50 -8.92
C ASP A 637 52.41 -14.37 -9.59
N GLY A 638 51.65 -13.33 -9.21
CA GLY A 638 50.28 -13.11 -9.64
C GLY A 638 50.14 -12.01 -10.69
N LYS A 639 49.05 -12.08 -11.44
CA LYS A 639 48.65 -11.02 -12.38
C LYS A 639 48.23 -9.79 -11.60
N LYS A 640 48.77 -8.63 -11.98
CA LYS A 640 48.30 -7.35 -11.49
C LYS A 640 46.97 -6.98 -12.17
N ILE A 641 45.87 -6.99 -11.42
CA ILE A 641 44.52 -6.66 -11.92
C ILE A 641 44.18 -5.19 -11.77
N TRP A 642 44.85 -4.49 -10.85
CA TRP A 642 44.70 -3.06 -10.71
C TRP A 642 46.04 -2.38 -10.51
N SER A 643 46.27 -1.32 -11.29
CA SER A 643 47.45 -0.48 -11.17
C SER A 643 47.11 0.99 -11.40
N SER A 644 47.45 1.81 -10.42
CA SER A 644 47.74 3.25 -10.47
C SER A 644 46.71 4.25 -9.94
N THR A 645 47.31 5.33 -9.41
CA THR A 645 46.85 6.32 -8.41
C THR A 645 46.45 5.69 -7.10
N ASP A 646 47.37 5.75 -6.14
CA ASP A 646 47.22 5.35 -4.74
C ASP A 646 45.78 5.57 -4.26
N LEU A 647 45.08 4.47 -3.99
CA LEU A 647 43.73 4.53 -3.49
C LEU A 647 43.80 5.09 -2.08
N SER A 648 43.25 6.30 -1.92
CA SER A 648 43.34 7.02 -0.66
C SER A 648 42.53 6.30 0.41
N SER A 649 42.86 6.55 1.67
CA SER A 649 42.05 6.10 2.80
C SER A 649 40.58 6.47 2.59
N GLY A 650 39.68 5.51 2.76
CA GLY A 650 38.24 5.67 2.61
C GLY A 650 37.75 5.79 1.17
N THR A 651 38.52 5.38 0.16
CA THR A 651 38.06 5.42 -1.25
C THR A 651 38.14 4.04 -1.88
N GLY A 652 37.30 3.80 -2.88
CA GLY A 652 37.25 2.54 -3.60
C GLY A 652 37.53 2.67 -5.10
N THR A 653 37.82 1.54 -5.72
CA THR A 653 38.02 1.39 -7.16
C THR A 653 37.24 0.20 -7.69
N VAL A 654 37.06 0.15 -9.00
CA VAL A 654 36.34 -0.93 -9.70
C VAL A 654 37.06 -1.32 -10.98
N ALA A 655 37.16 -2.63 -11.20
CA ALA A 655 37.69 -3.30 -12.38
C ALA A 655 36.74 -4.42 -12.81
N LEU A 656 36.92 -4.92 -14.03
CA LEU A 656 36.30 -6.17 -14.48
C LEU A 656 37.32 -7.29 -14.29
N PHE A 657 36.85 -8.40 -13.74
CA PHE A 657 37.65 -9.60 -13.52
C PHE A 657 37.08 -10.75 -14.36
N ASP A 658 37.92 -11.36 -15.19
CA ASP A 658 37.57 -12.50 -16.04
C ASP A 658 38.00 -13.77 -15.29
N TYR A 659 37.03 -14.54 -14.80
CA TYR A 659 37.32 -15.72 -13.99
C TYR A 659 37.74 -16.93 -14.84
N ASP A 660 37.42 -16.94 -16.14
CA ASP A 660 37.77 -18.02 -17.07
C ASP A 660 39.24 -17.97 -17.53
N GLU A 661 39.96 -16.88 -17.20
CA GLU A 661 41.38 -16.70 -17.54
C GLU A 661 42.28 -17.77 -16.88
N TRP A 662 41.91 -18.30 -15.71
CA TRP A 662 42.63 -19.34 -14.98
C TRP A 662 41.76 -20.59 -14.81
N LYS A 663 42.12 -21.64 -15.54
CA LYS A 663 41.30 -22.85 -15.70
C LYS A 663 41.32 -23.76 -14.46
N ASN A 664 40.59 -23.44 -13.38
CA ASN A 664 39.86 -24.40 -12.55
C ASN A 664 39.20 -23.79 -11.30
N ASP A 665 38.23 -24.58 -10.79
CA ASP A 665 37.52 -24.62 -9.49
C ASP A 665 37.02 -23.35 -8.78
N GLY A 666 37.41 -22.14 -9.22
CA GLY A 666 36.87 -20.88 -8.73
C GLY A 666 37.62 -20.28 -7.53
N TYR A 667 38.75 -20.87 -7.11
CA TYR A 667 39.53 -20.40 -5.96
C TYR A 667 40.72 -19.52 -6.37
N TYR A 668 40.84 -18.35 -5.75
CA TYR A 668 41.86 -17.36 -6.07
C TYR A 668 42.57 -16.85 -4.83
N ASP A 669 43.87 -16.56 -4.98
CA ASP A 669 44.61 -15.78 -3.99
C ASP A 669 44.67 -14.32 -4.44
N PHE A 670 44.52 -13.38 -3.49
CA PHE A 670 44.65 -11.95 -3.71
C PHE A 670 45.77 -11.37 -2.86
N LEU A 671 46.52 -10.41 -3.41
CA LEU A 671 47.48 -9.61 -2.66
C LEU A 671 47.20 -8.12 -2.86
N PHE A 672 47.01 -7.44 -1.73
CA PHE A 672 46.78 -6.01 -1.61
C PHE A 672 48.06 -5.33 -1.13
N GLU A 673 48.73 -4.59 -2.03
CA GLU A 673 50.00 -3.92 -1.74
C GLU A 673 49.75 -2.49 -1.24
N TYR A 674 50.14 -2.22 0.01
CA TYR A 674 50.20 -0.90 0.60
C TYR A 674 51.63 -0.36 0.61
N ASP A 675 51.82 0.88 1.09
CA ASP A 675 53.11 1.58 1.09
C ASP A 675 54.27 0.79 1.72
N ASP A 676 54.03 0.10 2.84
CA ASP A 676 55.08 -0.58 3.61
C ASP A 676 54.75 -2.05 3.93
N TYR A 677 53.62 -2.58 3.45
CA TYR A 677 53.15 -3.94 3.77
C TYR A 677 52.22 -4.49 2.68
N CYS A 678 51.93 -5.79 2.75
CA CYS A 678 50.94 -6.45 1.91
C CYS A 678 49.95 -7.21 2.77
N VAL A 679 48.70 -7.30 2.30
CA VAL A 679 47.67 -8.17 2.87
C VAL A 679 47.32 -9.22 1.83
N THR A 680 47.32 -10.49 2.22
CA THR A 680 46.96 -11.60 1.35
C THR A 680 45.62 -12.20 1.79
N VAL A 681 44.82 -12.61 0.80
CA VAL A 681 43.63 -13.44 0.99
C VAL A 681 43.87 -14.70 0.19
N ASP A 682 43.87 -15.85 0.86
CA ASP A 682 44.23 -17.12 0.23
C ASP A 682 42.98 -18.00 0.08
N ASN A 683 42.87 -18.69 -1.06
CA ASN A 683 41.77 -19.60 -1.40
C ASN A 683 40.38 -18.98 -1.29
N GLU A 684 40.18 -17.78 -1.84
CA GLU A 684 38.85 -17.17 -1.92
C GLU A 684 38.04 -17.79 -3.06
N ASP A 685 36.86 -18.34 -2.74
CA ASP A 685 35.96 -18.97 -3.71
C ASP A 685 35.10 -17.90 -4.39
N LEU A 686 35.48 -17.49 -5.60
CA LEU A 686 34.69 -16.55 -6.39
C LEU A 686 33.53 -17.22 -7.13
N SER A 687 33.43 -18.56 -7.15
CA SER A 687 32.32 -19.25 -7.82
C SER A 687 30.99 -19.11 -7.08
N ASP A 688 31.03 -18.64 -5.83
CA ASP A 688 29.85 -18.30 -5.03
C ASP A 688 29.17 -16.99 -5.48
N TYR A 689 29.84 -16.16 -6.30
CA TYR A 689 29.33 -14.87 -6.77
C TYR A 689 29.00 -14.91 -8.26
N SER A 690 27.88 -14.28 -8.63
CA SER A 690 27.33 -14.35 -9.99
C SER A 690 27.78 -13.19 -10.88
N TYR A 691 27.84 -11.96 -10.35
CA TYR A 691 28.10 -10.77 -11.16
C TYR A 691 28.78 -9.62 -10.42
N PHE A 692 28.88 -9.67 -9.08
CA PHE A 692 29.53 -8.62 -8.30
C PHE A 692 30.31 -9.18 -7.10
N VAL A 693 31.51 -8.65 -6.87
CA VAL A 693 32.31 -8.90 -5.65
C VAL A 693 32.98 -7.62 -5.19
N GLN A 694 33.01 -7.40 -3.88
CA GLN A 694 33.63 -6.27 -3.22
C GLN A 694 34.59 -6.74 -2.13
N PHE A 695 35.83 -6.25 -2.20
CA PHE A 695 36.81 -6.39 -1.14
C PHE A 695 36.88 -5.12 -0.31
N GLU A 696 36.67 -5.22 0.99
CA GLU A 696 36.97 -4.16 1.95
C GLU A 696 38.30 -4.49 2.65
N VAL A 697 39.30 -3.64 2.45
CA VAL A 697 40.69 -3.95 2.84
C VAL A 697 41.27 -2.87 3.73
N ASP A 698 41.90 -3.29 4.83
CA ASP A 698 42.73 -2.45 5.70
C ASP A 698 44.12 -3.08 5.95
N HIS A 699 44.98 -2.46 6.78
CA HIS A 699 46.31 -3.01 7.06
C HIS A 699 46.38 -4.36 7.78
N SER A 700 45.26 -4.86 8.28
CA SER A 700 45.17 -6.05 9.12
C SER A 700 44.36 -7.18 8.51
N SER A 701 43.40 -6.86 7.65
CA SER A 701 42.46 -7.81 7.07
C SER A 701 41.93 -7.32 5.73
N ALA A 702 41.45 -8.28 4.95
CA ALA A 702 40.62 -8.06 3.80
C ALA A 702 39.36 -8.90 3.99
N ASP A 703 38.20 -8.25 3.99
CA ASP A 703 36.90 -8.88 3.98
C ASP A 703 36.33 -8.82 2.56
N VAL A 704 35.61 -9.86 2.16
CA VAL A 704 35.06 -10.02 0.82
C VAL A 704 33.60 -10.45 0.91
N ASP A 705 32.78 -9.87 0.04
CA ASP A 705 31.36 -10.18 -0.10
C ASP A 705 30.90 -9.86 -1.53
N GLY A 706 29.76 -10.40 -1.97
CA GLY A 706 29.25 -10.21 -3.32
C GLY A 706 27.85 -10.79 -3.56
N GLU A 707 27.45 -10.79 -4.84
CA GLU A 707 26.18 -11.31 -5.39
C GLU A 707 26.38 -12.17 -6.65
#